data_AF-A0A969XLI5-F1
#
_entry.id   AF-A0A969XLI5-F1
#
_cell.length_a   1.000
_cell.length_b   1.000
_cell.length_c   1.000
_cell.angle_alpha   90.00
_cell.angle_beta   90.00
_cell.angle_gamma   90.00
#
_symmetry.space_group_name_H-M   'P 1'
#
loop_
_entity.id
_entity.type
_entity.pdbx_description
1 polymer ?
#
loop_
_entity_poly.entity_id
_entity_poly.type
_entity_poly.pdbx_seq_one_letter_code
_entity_poly.pdbx_strand_id
1 'polypeptide(L)'
;MTHRIARYVLVALLMVPLVVGCGGNGGDTPEPVSVAGTATTAPTSQPTTAPTAVPPTTEPTAAPTDLPPTAEPTEEPTAEPTVAPTAEPTAVPAGEPSVSMDLPENVEEGYGMLVTLEASAILVEDLAAQIASGEADDERTMGTVLMLGFMLGMADEVLVEPAPDPALEEAWEEARIALPLLNEALGDWTDGEGESGEIADAIAPVHEQIGVALTAAEEALAAAYGGSAEELAALRAWAIDEMLAELAESGGSGATPPTASEEALSLRVGEAYWYLDSFDDLIFVGLLHNDGDAPAESASVTITLYSEDGDIVATESGSALLGRIPAGDSAPFKVDFWDNPGEFDRFEGIAQASGSGGWWGEEPYDGLVLSRERVRDEEEDEFSIVIEAENAGDALAGSLQVVVTAFDADGALAGAGHTYSEREVAGPAETATFDVSFGVRAPVDTYTVQFDAREVDERDQPSVEITSMDSFRDGWGDLIYIGEVQNTSDEPVSWATILVTISGPGGELLAAKSTSTLLDVIPAGDSAPFYMDTWEEIPDGEEAVAVVQADVADDWDLNGSYQEFEVLQHNRVKADPDELAVAGVVKNVGDTTAEWITVVMTAYGDDGAVVGAGEAYIEIDELAAGLESPFTVRVTLTAPAADYRLQVEGSPAD
;
A
#
# COMPACT_ATOMS: atom_id res chain seq x y z
N MET A 1 12.63 7.49 11.12
CA MET A 1 12.81 8.95 11.00
C MET A 1 13.39 9.50 9.69
N THR A 2 14.69 9.88 9.55
CA THR A 2 15.18 10.70 8.40
C THR A 2 14.81 10.12 7.03
N HIS A 3 15.04 8.81 6.79
CA HIS A 3 14.66 8.16 5.53
C HIS A 3 13.15 7.92 5.37
N ARG A 4 12.34 7.97 6.44
CA ARG A 4 10.89 7.70 6.40
C ARG A 4 10.08 8.95 6.09
N ILE A 5 10.40 10.08 6.72
CA ILE A 5 9.79 11.39 6.40
C ILE A 5 10.20 11.82 4.98
N ALA A 6 11.46 11.60 4.59
CA ALA A 6 11.92 11.79 3.20
C ALA A 6 11.15 10.90 2.22
N ARG A 7 10.94 9.63 2.57
CA ARG A 7 10.18 8.65 1.76
C ARG A 7 8.70 9.02 1.65
N TYR A 8 8.06 9.56 2.69
CA TYR A 8 6.68 10.01 2.62
C TYR A 8 6.53 11.22 1.66
N VAL A 9 7.43 12.20 1.78
CA VAL A 9 7.47 13.39 0.90
C VAL A 9 7.80 13.01 -0.55
N LEU A 10 8.66 12.01 -0.78
CA LEU A 10 8.98 11.51 -2.13
C LEU A 10 7.94 10.53 -2.71
N VAL A 11 7.22 9.77 -1.88
CA VAL A 11 6.12 8.89 -2.33
C VAL A 11 4.97 9.74 -2.88
N ALA A 12 4.72 10.92 -2.31
CA ALA A 12 3.77 11.89 -2.83
C ALA A 12 4.12 12.39 -4.26
N LEU A 13 5.41 12.48 -4.60
CA LEU A 13 5.92 12.79 -5.94
C LEU A 13 5.81 11.61 -6.91
N LEU A 14 5.95 10.37 -6.42
CA LEU A 14 6.02 9.14 -7.23
C LEU A 14 4.66 8.56 -7.62
N MET A 15 3.57 9.05 -7.03
CA MET A 15 2.19 8.64 -7.32
C MET A 15 1.51 9.47 -8.41
N VAL A 16 2.19 10.41 -9.05
CA VAL A 16 1.64 11.20 -10.17
C VAL A 16 1.59 10.33 -11.45
N PRO A 17 0.41 10.01 -12.01
CA PRO A 17 0.35 9.48 -13.36
C PRO A 17 0.75 10.59 -14.34
N LEU A 18 1.78 10.32 -15.14
CA LEU A 18 2.20 11.14 -16.29
C LEU A 18 1.00 11.36 -17.25
N VAL A 19 0.31 12.49 -17.12
CA VAL A 19 -0.65 12.97 -18.12
C VAL A 19 0.05 14.03 -18.96
N VAL A 20 0.54 13.63 -20.13
CA VAL A 20 0.86 14.55 -21.23
C VAL A 20 0.05 14.14 -22.44
N GLY A 21 -0.82 15.04 -22.91
CA GLY A 21 -1.21 15.05 -24.32
C GLY A 21 -2.56 15.64 -24.69
N CYS A 22 -2.68 16.98 -24.68
CA CYS A 22 -3.27 17.79 -25.78
C CYS A 22 -3.20 19.28 -25.39
N GLY A 23 -2.60 20.23 -26.13
CA GLY A 23 -1.86 20.30 -27.39
C GLY A 23 -1.29 21.74 -27.51
N GLY A 24 -0.44 22.16 -28.43
CA GLY A 24 0.25 21.55 -29.56
C GLY A 24 1.07 22.65 -30.28
N ASN A 25 2.19 22.29 -30.91
CA ASN A 25 2.50 22.49 -32.34
C ASN A 25 4.03 22.46 -32.62
N GLY A 26 4.50 21.35 -33.21
CA GLY A 26 5.51 21.39 -34.28
C GLY A 26 6.88 20.75 -34.01
N GLY A 27 7.06 19.51 -34.47
CA GLY A 27 8.33 19.05 -35.08
C GLY A 27 8.99 17.82 -34.45
N ASP A 28 8.84 16.69 -35.16
CA ASP A 28 9.60 15.43 -35.08
C ASP A 28 9.33 14.47 -33.90
N THR A 29 8.46 13.49 -34.19
CA THR A 29 7.98 12.35 -33.38
C THR A 29 9.00 11.20 -33.23
N PRO A 30 9.02 10.52 -32.06
CA PRO A 30 8.90 9.07 -31.96
C PRO A 30 7.41 8.67 -31.81
N GLU A 31 6.99 7.53 -32.37
CA GLU A 31 5.57 7.15 -32.46
C GLU A 31 5.06 6.41 -31.20
N PRO A 32 3.93 6.83 -30.59
CA PRO A 32 3.20 6.02 -29.60
C PRO A 32 2.34 4.94 -30.27
N VAL A 33 2.24 3.77 -29.66
CA VAL A 33 1.49 2.62 -30.19
C VAL A 33 0.10 2.56 -29.52
N SER A 34 -0.95 2.90 -30.27
CA SER A 34 -2.35 2.99 -29.81
C SER A 34 -3.19 1.79 -30.26
N VAL A 35 -4.14 1.35 -29.43
CA VAL A 35 -5.17 0.34 -29.74
C VAL A 35 -6.56 0.89 -29.46
N ALA A 36 -7.49 0.74 -30.41
CA ALA A 36 -8.89 1.20 -30.30
C ALA A 36 -9.87 0.01 -30.31
N GLY A 37 -10.73 -0.07 -29.29
CA GLY A 37 -11.84 -1.04 -29.18
C GLY A 37 -13.22 -0.37 -29.34
N THR A 38 -14.22 -1.09 -29.89
CA THR A 38 -15.59 -0.60 -30.08
C THR A 38 -16.58 -1.31 -29.15
N ALA A 39 -17.37 -0.57 -28.37
CA ALA A 39 -18.38 -1.11 -27.45
C ALA A 39 -19.62 -1.68 -28.19
N THR A 40 -20.27 -2.70 -27.63
CA THR A 40 -21.55 -3.25 -28.12
C THR A 40 -22.65 -3.06 -27.06
N THR A 41 -23.79 -2.50 -27.47
CA THR A 41 -24.79 -1.84 -26.60
C THR A 41 -25.90 -2.73 -26.03
N ALA A 42 -26.43 -2.33 -24.86
CA ALA A 42 -27.78 -2.63 -24.35
C ALA A 42 -28.35 -1.39 -23.61
N PRO A 43 -29.70 -1.20 -23.50
CA PRO A 43 -30.34 0.04 -23.98
C PRO A 43 -30.77 1.11 -22.95
N THR A 44 -30.91 2.32 -23.50
CA THR A 44 -31.25 3.63 -22.91
C THR A 44 -32.74 3.88 -22.56
N SER A 45 -32.99 4.89 -21.69
CA SER A 45 -34.18 5.75 -21.79
C SER A 45 -33.95 7.20 -21.32
N GLN A 46 -34.52 8.13 -22.12
CA GLN A 46 -34.25 9.57 -22.28
C GLN A 46 -34.72 10.55 -21.16
N PRO A 47 -34.25 11.83 -21.20
CA PRO A 47 -34.38 12.86 -20.14
C PRO A 47 -35.43 13.96 -20.43
N THR A 48 -35.64 14.91 -19.49
CA THR A 48 -36.18 16.26 -19.83
C THR A 48 -35.85 17.41 -18.83
N THR A 49 -35.49 18.56 -19.43
CA THR A 49 -35.73 19.99 -19.07
C THR A 49 -34.78 20.81 -18.16
N ALA A 50 -33.84 21.51 -18.81
CA ALA A 50 -33.66 22.98 -18.99
C ALA A 50 -33.71 24.01 -17.82
N PRO A 51 -32.94 25.13 -17.91
CA PRO A 51 -32.46 25.94 -16.77
C PRO A 51 -33.13 27.33 -16.65
N THR A 52 -32.84 28.09 -15.58
CA THR A 52 -33.17 29.53 -15.50
C THR A 52 -32.14 30.33 -14.68
N ALA A 53 -31.66 31.42 -15.29
CA ALA A 53 -30.68 32.39 -14.78
C ALA A 53 -31.32 33.61 -14.08
N VAL A 54 -30.61 34.24 -13.12
CA VAL A 54 -30.86 35.60 -12.58
C VAL A 54 -29.51 36.26 -12.14
N PRO A 55 -29.30 37.59 -12.31
CA PRO A 55 -27.97 38.27 -12.38
C PRO A 55 -27.52 39.00 -11.08
N PRO A 56 -26.30 39.60 -11.03
CA PRO A 56 -25.68 40.12 -9.80
C PRO A 56 -26.00 41.59 -9.48
N THR A 57 -25.80 41.99 -8.21
CA THR A 57 -25.94 43.37 -7.71
C THR A 57 -24.63 43.92 -7.13
N THR A 58 -24.45 45.22 -7.38
CA THR A 58 -23.32 46.13 -7.13
C THR A 58 -23.18 46.63 -5.68
N GLU A 59 -21.96 46.86 -5.19
CA GLU A 59 -21.44 48.19 -4.73
C GLU A 59 -20.00 48.12 -4.17
N PRO A 60 -19.07 49.01 -4.58
CA PRO A 60 -17.70 49.10 -4.04
C PRO A 60 -17.54 50.29 -3.07
N THR A 61 -16.67 50.18 -2.05
CA THR A 61 -16.27 51.35 -1.24
C THR A 61 -14.81 51.28 -0.78
N ALA A 62 -13.97 52.16 -1.34
CA ALA A 62 -13.04 53.10 -0.67
C ALA A 62 -11.69 53.24 -1.41
N ALA A 63 -11.35 54.50 -1.73
CA ALA A 63 -10.20 54.93 -2.50
C ALA A 63 -8.93 55.15 -1.64
N PRO A 64 -7.72 54.93 -2.17
CA PRO A 64 -6.49 55.46 -1.60
C PRO A 64 -6.19 56.88 -2.13
N THR A 65 -5.57 57.72 -1.29
CA THR A 65 -5.23 59.13 -1.60
C THR A 65 -3.73 59.27 -1.89
N ASP A 66 -3.43 59.96 -2.99
CA ASP A 66 -2.13 60.32 -3.59
C ASP A 66 -1.14 61.08 -2.68
N LEU A 67 0.16 60.85 -2.89
CA LEU A 67 1.18 61.91 -2.96
C LEU A 67 2.29 61.58 -4.03
N PRO A 68 2.97 62.60 -4.60
CA PRO A 68 3.38 62.63 -6.01
C PRO A 68 4.91 62.48 -6.27
N PRO A 69 5.34 62.39 -7.55
CA PRO A 69 6.68 61.96 -7.96
C PRO A 69 7.62 63.13 -8.26
N THR A 70 8.94 62.89 -8.29
CA THR A 70 9.86 63.77 -9.04
C THR A 70 11.17 63.10 -9.50
N ALA A 71 11.36 63.19 -10.82
CA ALA A 71 12.59 63.50 -11.57
C ALA A 71 13.62 62.40 -11.91
N GLU A 72 13.49 61.87 -13.13
CA GLU A 72 14.57 61.51 -14.06
C GLU A 72 15.15 62.78 -14.78
N PRO A 73 16.14 62.74 -15.74
CA PRO A 73 16.99 61.64 -16.27
C PRO A 73 18.50 62.01 -16.55
N THR A 74 19.25 61.04 -17.11
CA THR A 74 20.31 61.13 -18.18
C THR A 74 21.79 61.45 -17.84
N GLU A 75 22.71 60.50 -18.08
CA GLU A 75 23.66 60.41 -19.24
C GLU A 75 24.76 59.33 -19.02
N GLU A 76 24.99 58.50 -20.04
CA GLU A 76 26.09 57.51 -20.27
C GLU A 76 27.46 58.20 -20.59
N PRO A 77 28.61 57.51 -20.86
CA PRO A 77 29.05 56.12 -20.61
C PRO A 77 30.54 56.02 -20.13
N THR A 78 31.12 54.81 -20.21
CA THR A 78 32.55 54.39 -20.25
C THR A 78 33.33 54.15 -18.95
N ALA A 79 33.59 52.87 -18.63
CA ALA A 79 34.89 52.18 -18.74
C ALA A 79 34.91 50.89 -17.91
N GLU A 80 35.22 49.74 -18.53
CA GLU A 80 35.65 48.52 -17.81
C GLU A 80 36.93 48.85 -17.01
N PRO A 81 37.11 48.27 -15.80
CA PRO A 81 37.93 47.05 -15.74
C PRO A 81 37.51 46.03 -14.67
N THR A 82 37.50 44.76 -15.08
CA THR A 82 37.89 43.52 -14.34
C THR A 82 37.55 43.42 -12.85
N VAL A 83 36.51 42.64 -12.53
CA VAL A 83 36.42 41.88 -11.28
C VAL A 83 36.50 40.41 -11.67
N ALA A 84 37.46 39.68 -11.08
CA ALA A 84 37.57 38.24 -11.24
C ALA A 84 36.27 37.57 -10.79
N PRO A 85 35.82 36.48 -11.42
CA PRO A 85 34.70 35.71 -10.89
C PRO A 85 35.11 35.18 -9.52
N THR A 86 34.44 35.68 -8.49
CA THR A 86 34.35 34.98 -7.21
C THR A 86 33.72 33.64 -7.54
N ALA A 87 34.41 32.55 -7.23
CA ALA A 87 33.82 31.23 -7.31
C ALA A 87 32.49 31.29 -6.55
N GLU A 88 31.39 30.93 -7.22
CA GLU A 88 30.18 30.51 -6.52
C GLU A 88 30.60 29.50 -5.46
N PRO A 89 30.03 29.57 -4.25
CA PRO A 89 30.22 28.49 -3.31
C PRO A 89 29.61 27.26 -3.98
N THR A 90 30.46 26.32 -4.39
CA THR A 90 30.04 24.94 -4.54
C THR A 90 29.52 24.55 -3.17
N ALA A 91 28.20 24.57 -3.00
CA ALA A 91 27.58 23.84 -1.92
C ALA A 91 28.04 22.40 -2.12
N VAL A 92 28.92 21.96 -1.24
CA VAL A 92 29.11 20.54 -1.01
C VAL A 92 27.71 20.02 -0.66
N PRO A 93 27.20 18.93 -1.26
CA PRO A 93 25.93 18.37 -0.83
C PRO A 93 26.04 18.14 0.68
N ALA A 94 25.24 18.85 1.46
CA ALA A 94 25.13 18.56 2.87
C ALA A 94 24.56 17.14 2.95
N GLY A 95 25.29 16.22 3.60
CA GLY A 95 24.75 14.89 3.85
C GLY A 95 23.42 15.01 4.61
N GLU A 96 22.54 14.04 4.40
CA GLU A 96 21.21 13.98 5.01
C GLU A 96 21.26 14.35 6.51
N PRO A 97 20.36 15.23 6.98
CA PRO A 97 20.33 15.60 8.39
C PRO A 97 19.92 14.40 9.25
N SER A 98 20.79 13.98 10.16
CA SER A 98 20.46 12.95 11.14
C SER A 98 19.63 13.56 12.26
N VAL A 99 18.37 13.14 12.39
CA VAL A 99 17.53 13.50 13.55
C VAL A 99 17.71 12.43 14.62
N SER A 100 18.00 12.85 15.86
CA SER A 100 18.30 11.94 16.98
C SER A 100 17.07 11.53 17.79
N MET A 101 15.89 11.86 17.27
CA MET A 101 14.59 11.75 17.89
C MET A 101 13.90 10.45 17.47
N ASP A 102 13.08 9.89 18.35
CA ASP A 102 12.35 8.65 18.13
C ASP A 102 10.85 8.98 18.23
N LEU A 103 10.22 9.24 17.08
CA LEU A 103 8.80 9.55 17.00
C LEU A 103 8.01 8.28 16.67
N PRO A 104 6.82 8.08 17.24
CA PRO A 104 5.90 7.03 16.79
C PRO A 104 5.57 7.21 15.30
N GLU A 105 5.37 6.10 14.59
CA GLU A 105 5.21 6.08 13.13
C GLU A 105 4.06 6.97 12.63
N ASN A 106 2.90 6.92 13.27
CA ASN A 106 1.75 7.79 12.97
C ASN A 106 2.06 9.29 13.18
N VAL A 107 2.98 9.62 14.09
CA VAL A 107 3.43 11.01 14.33
C VAL A 107 4.46 11.45 13.29
N GLU A 108 5.35 10.54 12.85
CA GLU A 108 6.24 10.78 11.71
C GLU A 108 5.44 11.04 10.42
N GLU A 109 4.41 10.23 10.16
CA GLU A 109 3.51 10.36 9.00
C GLU A 109 2.69 11.64 9.06
N GLY A 110 2.08 11.95 10.21
CA GLY A 110 1.34 13.20 10.40
C GLY A 110 2.22 14.43 10.21
N TYR A 111 3.43 14.44 10.76
CA TYR A 111 4.39 15.52 10.54
C TYR A 111 4.83 15.61 9.07
N GLY A 112 5.06 14.47 8.41
CA GLY A 112 5.38 14.40 6.98
C GLY A 112 4.28 14.95 6.06
N MET A 113 3.01 14.71 6.40
CA MET A 113 1.86 15.27 5.68
C MET A 113 1.83 16.81 5.78
N LEU A 114 2.05 17.37 6.97
CA LEU A 114 2.11 18.82 7.17
C LEU A 114 3.27 19.47 6.40
N VAL A 115 4.43 18.81 6.36
CA VAL A 115 5.58 19.24 5.55
C VAL A 115 5.25 19.22 4.06
N THR A 116 4.54 18.19 3.58
CA THR A 116 4.07 18.07 2.19
C THR A 116 3.09 19.17 1.81
N LEU A 117 2.20 19.56 2.73
CA LEU A 117 1.27 20.67 2.53
C LEU A 117 1.97 22.03 2.43
N GLU A 118 3.00 22.28 3.24
CA GLU A 118 3.83 23.48 3.12
C GLU A 118 4.58 23.52 1.78
N ALA A 119 5.16 22.40 1.39
CA ALA A 119 5.82 22.21 0.11
C ALA A 119 4.87 22.51 -1.06
N SER A 120 3.62 22.07 -0.97
CA SER A 120 2.56 22.35 -1.93
C SER A 120 2.23 23.85 -2.01
N ALA A 121 2.16 24.55 -0.86
CA ALA A 121 1.94 25.99 -0.83
C ALA A 121 3.09 26.78 -1.49
N ILE A 122 4.34 26.36 -1.27
CA ILE A 122 5.53 26.96 -1.92
C ILE A 122 5.45 26.79 -3.45
N LEU A 123 5.05 25.62 -3.91
CA LEU A 123 4.93 25.31 -5.33
C LEU A 123 3.80 26.09 -6.01
N VAL A 124 2.67 26.26 -5.32
CA VAL A 124 1.57 27.14 -5.78
C VAL A 124 2.10 28.57 -5.92
N GLU A 125 2.82 29.12 -4.94
CA GLU A 125 3.41 30.47 -5.04
C GLU A 125 4.39 30.62 -6.19
N ASP A 126 5.30 29.65 -6.36
CA ASP A 126 6.31 29.68 -7.43
C ASP A 126 5.66 29.58 -8.82
N LEU A 127 4.67 28.69 -8.97
CA LEU A 127 3.88 28.57 -10.19
C LEU A 127 3.14 29.88 -10.52
N ALA A 128 2.51 30.50 -9.51
CA ALA A 128 1.83 31.79 -9.67
C ALA A 128 2.81 32.88 -10.16
N ALA A 129 4.02 32.92 -9.61
CA ALA A 129 5.07 33.85 -10.00
C ALA A 129 5.57 33.62 -11.43
N GLN A 130 5.79 32.37 -11.84
CA GLN A 130 6.19 31.99 -13.19
C GLN A 130 5.11 32.35 -14.24
N ILE A 131 3.84 32.13 -13.92
CA ILE A 131 2.71 32.50 -14.78
C ILE A 131 2.63 34.04 -14.90
N ALA A 132 2.78 34.77 -13.79
CA ALA A 132 2.74 36.23 -13.77
C ALA A 132 3.94 36.88 -14.52
N SER A 133 5.12 36.26 -14.49
CA SER A 133 6.31 36.75 -15.21
C SER A 133 6.30 36.37 -16.71
N GLY A 134 5.46 35.41 -17.11
CA GLY A 134 5.42 34.85 -18.45
C GLY A 134 6.59 33.91 -18.77
N GLU A 135 7.27 33.41 -17.73
CA GLU A 135 8.31 32.37 -17.81
C GLU A 135 7.73 30.95 -17.69
N ALA A 136 6.44 30.84 -17.35
CA ALA A 136 5.71 29.59 -17.34
C ALA A 136 5.73 28.92 -18.72
N ASP A 137 6.15 27.66 -18.73
CA ASP A 137 6.04 26.75 -19.86
C ASP A 137 4.75 25.93 -19.72
N ASP A 138 3.91 25.88 -20.76
CA ASP A 138 2.57 25.29 -20.68
C ASP A 138 2.59 23.80 -20.25
N GLU A 139 3.61 23.04 -20.66
CA GLU A 139 3.76 21.62 -20.31
C GLU A 139 4.24 21.45 -18.86
N ARG A 140 5.23 22.24 -18.43
CA ARG A 140 5.73 22.25 -17.05
C ARG A 140 4.68 22.74 -16.05
N THR A 141 3.90 23.73 -16.45
CA THR A 141 2.82 24.33 -15.65
C THR A 141 1.72 23.30 -15.38
N MET A 142 1.26 22.61 -16.44
CA MET A 142 0.21 21.58 -16.29
C MET A 142 0.67 20.39 -15.44
N GLY A 143 1.92 19.93 -15.61
CA GLY A 143 2.49 18.87 -14.77
C GLY A 143 2.56 19.27 -13.29
N THR A 144 2.91 20.52 -13.01
CA THR A 144 2.96 21.06 -11.64
C THR A 144 1.56 21.16 -11.03
N VAL A 145 0.56 21.61 -11.80
CA VAL A 145 -0.85 21.70 -11.37
C VAL A 145 -1.43 20.32 -11.02
N LEU A 146 -1.18 19.30 -11.84
CA LEU A 146 -1.67 17.94 -11.59
C LEU A 146 -1.05 17.32 -10.33
N MET A 147 0.25 17.47 -10.16
CA MET A 147 0.95 17.02 -8.97
C MET A 147 0.46 17.73 -7.70
N LEU A 148 0.26 19.05 -7.77
CA LEU A 148 -0.35 19.82 -6.68
C LEU A 148 -1.74 19.29 -6.33
N GLY A 149 -2.56 18.97 -7.34
CA GLY A 149 -3.89 18.40 -7.11
C GLY A 149 -3.85 17.06 -6.39
N PHE A 150 -2.90 16.20 -6.75
CA PHE A 150 -2.69 14.91 -6.08
C PHE A 150 -2.22 15.07 -4.63
N MET A 151 -1.21 15.92 -4.38
CA MET A 151 -0.69 16.18 -3.03
C MET A 151 -1.77 16.78 -2.11
N LEU A 152 -2.57 17.71 -2.63
CA LEU A 152 -3.68 18.30 -1.89
C LEU A 152 -4.84 17.31 -1.71
N GLY A 153 -5.07 16.39 -2.64
CA GLY A 153 -6.04 15.30 -2.51
C GLY A 153 -5.70 14.33 -1.37
N MET A 154 -4.43 13.92 -1.24
CA MET A 154 -4.00 13.11 -0.09
C MET A 154 -4.14 13.86 1.23
N ALA A 155 -3.84 15.16 1.24
CA ALA A 155 -4.06 15.99 2.43
C ALA A 155 -5.55 16.09 2.78
N ASP A 156 -6.44 16.11 1.79
CA ASP A 156 -7.90 16.11 1.99
C ASP A 156 -8.38 14.83 2.67
N GLU A 157 -7.87 13.68 2.25
CA GLU A 157 -8.19 12.39 2.86
C GLU A 157 -7.68 12.27 4.31
N VAL A 158 -6.41 12.63 4.54
CA VAL A 158 -5.76 12.47 5.85
C VAL A 158 -6.21 13.51 6.88
N LEU A 159 -6.43 14.77 6.49
CA LEU A 159 -6.79 15.83 7.44
C LEU A 159 -8.24 15.72 7.95
N VAL A 160 -9.07 14.83 7.40
CA VAL A 160 -10.39 14.49 7.95
C VAL A 160 -10.26 13.83 9.33
N GLU A 161 -9.19 13.09 9.56
CA GLU A 161 -8.89 12.43 10.83
C GLU A 161 -8.32 13.41 11.87
N PRO A 162 -8.55 13.20 13.18
CA PRO A 162 -7.94 14.03 14.24
C PRO A 162 -6.41 13.96 14.18
N ALA A 163 -5.73 14.97 14.74
CA ALA A 163 -4.27 14.98 14.73
C ALA A 163 -3.72 13.73 15.44
N PRO A 164 -2.72 13.04 14.86
CA PRO A 164 -2.20 11.80 15.43
C PRO A 164 -1.43 12.01 16.75
N ASP A 165 -1.10 13.27 17.07
CA ASP A 165 -0.48 13.67 18.33
C ASP A 165 -0.94 15.07 18.77
N PRO A 166 -1.16 15.32 20.08
CA PRO A 166 -1.47 16.65 20.60
C PRO A 166 -0.43 17.74 20.27
N ALA A 167 0.83 17.38 20.04
CA ALA A 167 1.89 18.29 19.61
C ALA A 167 1.69 18.79 18.17
N LEU A 168 0.91 18.08 17.36
CA LEU A 168 0.58 18.45 15.98
C LEU A 168 -0.75 19.21 15.86
N GLU A 169 -1.61 19.21 16.89
CA GLU A 169 -2.99 19.70 16.82
C GLU A 169 -3.09 21.14 16.27
N GLU A 170 -2.23 22.05 16.71
CA GLU A 170 -2.22 23.45 16.23
C GLU A 170 -1.86 23.53 14.74
N ALA A 171 -0.88 22.76 14.28
CA ALA A 171 -0.53 22.70 12.87
C ALA A 171 -1.58 21.97 12.03
N TRP A 172 -2.27 20.99 12.62
CA TRP A 172 -3.37 20.25 11.99
C TRP A 172 -4.60 21.14 11.77
N GLU A 173 -4.94 22.00 12.73
CA GLU A 173 -6.02 22.98 12.59
C GLU A 173 -5.71 24.01 11.49
N GLU A 174 -4.48 24.53 11.45
CA GLU A 174 -4.04 25.47 10.41
C GLU A 174 -4.00 24.80 9.02
N ALA A 175 -3.56 23.55 8.93
CA ALA A 175 -3.59 22.77 7.70
C ALA A 175 -5.02 22.59 7.14
N ARG A 176 -6.02 22.35 8.00
CA ARG A 176 -7.43 22.27 7.59
C ARG A 176 -8.01 23.60 7.11
N ILE A 177 -7.44 24.72 7.54
CA ILE A 177 -7.83 26.06 7.07
C ILE A 177 -7.15 26.36 5.73
N ALA A 178 -5.88 25.97 5.60
CA ALA A 178 -5.06 26.21 4.44
C ALA A 178 -5.46 25.36 3.22
N LEU A 179 -5.79 24.08 3.44
CA LEU A 179 -6.06 23.14 2.36
C LEU A 179 -7.20 23.59 1.41
N PRO A 180 -8.38 24.05 1.89
CA PRO A 180 -9.42 24.58 1.01
C PRO A 180 -8.98 25.80 0.19
N LEU A 181 -8.10 26.64 0.74
CA LEU A 181 -7.59 27.83 0.03
C LEU A 181 -6.59 27.44 -1.07
N LEU A 182 -5.76 26.42 -0.83
CA LEU A 182 -4.85 25.86 -1.82
C LEU A 182 -5.62 25.15 -2.95
N ASN A 183 -6.68 24.41 -2.61
CA ASN A 183 -7.58 23.78 -3.57
C ASN A 183 -8.36 24.82 -4.41
N GLU A 184 -8.82 25.92 -3.80
CA GLU A 184 -9.47 27.03 -4.52
C GLU A 184 -8.50 27.71 -5.50
N ALA A 185 -7.27 28.00 -5.06
CA ALA A 185 -6.24 28.59 -5.92
C ALA A 185 -5.86 27.69 -7.11
N LEU A 186 -5.82 26.38 -6.91
CA LEU A 186 -5.56 25.42 -7.98
C LEU A 186 -6.76 25.30 -8.94
N GLY A 187 -7.98 25.30 -8.40
CA GLY A 187 -9.23 25.29 -9.16
C GLY A 187 -9.36 26.48 -10.11
N ASP A 188 -9.10 27.68 -9.61
CA ASP A 188 -9.11 28.94 -10.37
C ASP A 188 -8.14 28.89 -11.58
N TRP A 189 -7.00 28.21 -11.45
CA TRP A 189 -6.09 27.97 -12.58
C TRP A 189 -6.61 26.94 -13.58
N THR A 190 -7.22 25.84 -13.12
CA THR A 190 -7.75 24.80 -13.99
C THR A 190 -8.98 25.24 -14.78
N ASP A 191 -9.80 26.12 -14.20
CA ASP A 191 -11.00 26.66 -14.83
C ASP A 191 -10.73 27.92 -15.69
N GLY A 192 -9.50 28.46 -15.65
CA GLY A 192 -9.11 29.68 -16.35
C GLY A 192 -9.75 30.94 -15.79
N GLU A 193 -10.21 30.90 -14.54
CA GLU A 193 -10.85 31.99 -13.82
C GLU A 193 -9.90 32.54 -12.76
N GLY A 194 -9.08 33.55 -13.09
CA GLY A 194 -8.22 34.23 -12.10
C GLY A 194 -7.05 34.99 -12.72
N GLU A 195 -6.66 36.15 -12.17
CA GLU A 195 -5.39 36.80 -12.51
C GLU A 195 -4.27 36.21 -11.65
N SER A 196 -3.19 35.68 -12.24
CA SER A 196 -2.13 34.96 -11.53
C SER A 196 -1.45 35.77 -10.40
N GLY A 197 -1.44 37.10 -10.50
CA GLY A 197 -0.99 37.98 -9.43
C GLY A 197 -1.93 38.03 -8.22
N GLU A 198 -3.24 37.86 -8.40
CA GLU A 198 -4.22 37.80 -7.30
C GLU A 198 -4.13 36.47 -6.55
N ILE A 199 -3.78 35.37 -7.26
CA ILE A 199 -3.59 34.05 -6.67
C ILE A 199 -2.28 33.99 -5.85
N ALA A 200 -1.18 34.56 -6.36
CA ALA A 200 0.07 34.69 -5.60
C ALA A 200 -0.13 35.50 -4.30
N ASP A 201 -0.86 36.62 -4.37
CA ASP A 201 -1.16 37.47 -3.20
C ASP A 201 -2.10 36.78 -2.19
N ALA A 202 -2.96 35.85 -2.65
CA ALA A 202 -3.87 35.09 -1.80
C ALA A 202 -3.18 33.92 -1.07
N ILE A 203 -2.14 33.31 -1.66
CA ILE A 203 -1.45 32.14 -1.12
C ILE A 203 -0.24 32.51 -0.26
N ALA A 204 0.43 33.64 -0.52
CA ALA A 204 1.49 34.19 0.34
C ALA A 204 1.19 34.14 1.86
N PRO A 205 0.01 34.59 2.35
CA PRO A 205 -0.33 34.47 3.76
C PRO A 205 -0.58 33.03 4.22
N VAL A 206 -0.92 32.09 3.33
CA VAL A 206 -1.20 30.68 3.64
C VAL A 206 0.09 29.91 3.89
N HIS A 207 1.09 30.04 3.02
CA HIS A 207 2.42 29.44 3.23
C HIS A 207 3.07 29.96 4.52
N GLU A 208 3.04 31.28 4.77
CA GLU A 208 3.59 31.86 6.01
C GLU A 208 2.89 31.31 7.27
N GLN A 209 1.57 31.07 7.20
CA GLN A 209 0.79 30.50 8.29
C GLN A 209 1.16 29.02 8.55
N ILE A 210 1.23 28.18 7.50
CA ILE A 210 1.64 26.77 7.65
C ILE A 210 3.06 26.68 8.22
N GLY A 211 3.99 27.51 7.71
CA GLY A 211 5.38 27.50 8.17
C GLY A 211 5.55 27.92 9.64
N VAL A 212 4.72 28.86 10.13
CA VAL A 212 4.67 29.23 11.55
C VAL A 212 4.09 28.08 12.38
N ALA A 213 3.03 27.42 11.90
CA ALA A 213 2.40 26.32 12.62
C ALA A 213 3.32 25.09 12.71
N LEU A 214 4.06 24.76 11.64
CA LEU A 214 5.09 23.71 11.64
C LEU A 214 6.22 24.03 12.63
N THR A 215 6.63 25.29 12.73
CA THR A 215 7.64 25.69 13.73
C THR A 215 7.14 25.47 15.17
N ALA A 216 5.85 25.76 15.43
CA ALA A 216 5.23 25.49 16.73
C ALA A 216 5.10 23.97 17.00
N ALA A 217 4.76 23.18 15.98
CA ALA A 217 4.70 21.73 16.05
C ALA A 217 6.08 21.11 16.34
N GLU A 218 7.15 21.61 15.72
CA GLU A 218 8.52 21.15 15.98
C GLU A 218 8.97 21.43 17.43
N GLU A 219 8.61 22.60 17.97
CA GLU A 219 8.85 22.92 19.38
C GLU A 219 8.04 22.02 20.31
N ALA A 220 6.79 21.72 19.97
CA ALA A 220 5.91 20.86 20.75
C ALA A 220 6.36 19.39 20.71
N LEU A 221 6.72 18.87 19.54
CA LEU A 221 7.29 17.53 19.36
C LEU A 221 8.59 17.40 20.14
N ALA A 222 9.50 18.36 20.02
CA ALA A 222 10.77 18.35 20.75
C ALA A 222 10.56 18.37 22.27
N ALA A 223 9.50 19.03 22.75
CA ALA A 223 9.12 19.03 24.15
C ALA A 223 8.46 17.70 24.60
N ALA A 224 7.69 17.04 23.73
CA ALA A 224 6.97 15.80 24.04
C ALA A 224 7.86 14.56 23.99
N TYR A 225 8.69 14.44 22.95
CA TYR A 225 9.47 13.24 22.65
C TYR A 225 10.98 13.40 22.91
N GLY A 226 11.43 14.62 23.22
CA GLY A 226 12.84 14.94 23.46
C GLY A 226 13.64 15.02 22.15
N GLY A 227 14.62 15.91 22.09
CA GLY A 227 15.34 16.20 20.84
C GLY A 227 15.46 17.70 20.62
N SER A 228 15.66 18.11 19.36
CA SER A 228 15.83 19.52 19.00
C SER A 228 14.84 19.91 17.91
N ALA A 229 14.04 20.95 18.16
CA ALA A 229 13.23 21.59 17.12
C ALA A 229 14.10 22.11 15.96
N GLU A 230 15.36 22.49 16.22
CA GLU A 230 16.30 22.88 15.15
C GLU A 230 16.69 21.70 14.24
N GLU A 231 16.67 20.45 14.74
CA GLU A 231 16.93 19.25 13.93
C GLU A 231 15.73 18.91 13.04
N LEU A 232 14.51 19.04 13.55
CA LEU A 232 13.29 18.87 12.76
C LEU A 232 13.12 19.99 11.71
N ALA A 233 13.37 21.25 12.09
CA ALA A 233 13.38 22.36 11.15
C ALA A 233 14.41 22.18 10.03
N ALA A 234 15.60 21.63 10.35
CA ALA A 234 16.61 21.29 9.36
C ALA A 234 16.18 20.12 8.45
N LEU A 235 15.48 19.12 9.00
CA LEU A 235 14.91 18.01 8.24
C LEU A 235 13.81 18.48 7.28
N ARG A 236 12.86 19.29 7.76
CA ARG A 236 11.82 19.92 6.95
C ARG A 236 12.41 20.76 5.83
N ALA A 237 13.37 21.64 6.14
CA ALA A 237 14.02 22.47 5.13
C ALA A 237 14.75 21.64 4.07
N TRP A 238 15.44 20.57 4.48
CA TRP A 238 16.09 19.64 3.57
C TRP A 238 15.08 18.85 2.73
N ALA A 239 14.00 18.34 3.33
CA ALA A 239 12.96 17.58 2.62
C ALA A 239 12.24 18.43 1.57
N ILE A 240 11.94 19.69 1.90
CA ILE A 240 11.36 20.66 0.96
C ILE A 240 12.37 20.99 -0.17
N ASP A 241 13.63 21.26 0.16
CA ASP A 241 14.68 21.56 -0.84
C ASP A 241 14.90 20.39 -1.80
N GLU A 242 14.94 19.15 -1.28
CA GLU A 242 15.08 17.93 -2.09
C GLU A 242 13.88 17.73 -3.01
N MET A 243 12.66 17.88 -2.47
CA MET A 243 11.43 17.77 -3.24
C MET A 243 11.36 18.84 -4.36
N LEU A 244 11.78 20.07 -4.07
CA LEU A 244 11.85 21.15 -5.05
C LEU A 244 12.99 20.95 -6.07
N ALA A 245 14.12 20.35 -5.67
CA ALA A 245 15.26 20.06 -6.53
C ALA A 245 14.94 18.96 -7.55
N GLU A 246 14.28 17.88 -7.12
CA GLU A 246 13.77 16.82 -8.01
C GLU A 246 12.79 17.39 -9.06
N LEU A 247 11.96 18.36 -8.66
CA LEU A 247 11.06 19.09 -9.55
C LEU A 247 11.79 20.07 -10.49
N ALA A 248 12.96 20.59 -10.09
CA ALA A 248 13.79 21.42 -10.95
C ALA A 248 14.52 20.57 -12.00
N GLU A 249 15.08 19.42 -11.61
CA GLU A 249 15.86 18.51 -12.47
C GLU A 249 15.00 17.80 -13.54
N SER A 250 13.73 17.53 -13.24
CA SER A 250 12.76 16.96 -14.19
C SER A 250 12.41 17.88 -15.37
N GLY A 251 12.83 19.15 -15.39
CA GLY A 251 12.46 20.09 -16.45
C GLY A 251 13.50 21.11 -16.93
N GLY A 252 14.82 20.80 -16.93
CA GLY A 252 15.85 21.78 -17.30
C GLY A 252 17.19 21.27 -17.86
N SER A 253 17.20 20.78 -19.11
CA SER A 253 18.26 20.89 -20.17
C SER A 253 19.77 20.72 -19.84
N GLY A 254 20.42 19.80 -20.58
CA GLY A 254 21.61 20.19 -21.36
C GLY A 254 23.01 19.70 -20.94
N ALA A 255 23.15 18.54 -20.29
CA ALA A 255 24.43 17.85 -20.19
C ALA A 255 24.44 16.63 -21.11
N THR A 256 25.49 16.51 -21.94
CA THR A 256 25.75 15.33 -22.80
C THR A 256 25.44 14.05 -22.04
N PRO A 257 24.54 13.17 -22.53
CA PRO A 257 24.14 12.00 -21.77
C PRO A 257 25.37 11.15 -21.49
N PRO A 258 25.52 10.55 -20.28
CA PRO A 258 26.22 9.27 -20.25
C PRO A 258 25.48 8.40 -21.26
N THR A 259 26.22 7.76 -22.16
CA THR A 259 25.65 6.90 -23.20
C THR A 259 25.07 5.65 -22.52
N ALA A 260 23.92 5.79 -21.86
CA ALA A 260 22.95 4.75 -21.67
C ALA A 260 22.14 4.71 -22.97
N SER A 261 22.10 3.53 -23.56
CA SER A 261 21.38 3.27 -24.80
C SER A 261 19.90 3.60 -24.59
N GLU A 262 19.38 4.63 -25.26
CA GLU A 262 17.95 4.74 -25.61
C GLU A 262 17.61 3.57 -26.54
N GLU A 263 17.53 2.34 -26.01
CA GLU A 263 16.66 1.35 -26.62
C GLU A 263 15.26 1.69 -26.12
N ALA A 264 14.44 2.21 -27.02
CA ALA A 264 13.06 2.56 -26.74
C ALA A 264 12.36 1.37 -26.07
N LEU A 265 11.92 1.54 -24.83
CA LEU A 265 10.97 0.63 -24.21
C LEU A 265 9.66 0.75 -24.98
N SER A 266 9.46 -0.12 -25.97
CA SER A 266 8.21 -0.16 -26.73
C SER A 266 7.24 -1.08 -26.03
N LEU A 267 6.51 -0.52 -25.07
CA LEU A 267 5.34 -1.18 -24.51
C LEU A 267 4.13 -1.01 -25.43
N ARG A 268 3.36 -2.07 -25.59
CA ARG A 268 2.14 -2.06 -26.40
C ARG A 268 0.99 -2.69 -25.63
N VAL A 269 -0.10 -1.94 -25.50
CA VAL A 269 -1.37 -2.50 -25.01
C VAL A 269 -1.87 -3.53 -26.03
N GLY A 270 -2.09 -4.74 -25.57
CA GLY A 270 -2.56 -5.88 -26.32
C GLY A 270 -4.07 -5.97 -26.34
N GLU A 271 -4.58 -7.19 -26.20
CA GLU A 271 -6.00 -7.42 -25.98
C GLU A 271 -6.41 -6.85 -24.61
N ALA A 272 -7.54 -6.14 -24.59
CA ALA A 272 -8.16 -5.63 -23.36
C ALA A 272 -9.68 -5.70 -23.48
N TYR A 273 -10.34 -5.97 -22.38
CA TYR A 273 -11.80 -5.92 -22.24
C TYR A 273 -12.17 -5.28 -20.91
N TRP A 274 -13.47 -5.07 -20.71
CA TRP A 274 -13.99 -4.51 -19.48
C TRP A 274 -15.23 -5.27 -19.00
N TYR A 275 -15.52 -5.16 -17.71
CA TYR A 275 -16.74 -5.65 -17.08
C TYR A 275 -17.14 -4.73 -15.92
N LEU A 276 -18.36 -4.90 -15.41
CA LEU A 276 -18.79 -4.27 -14.16
C LEU A 276 -18.68 -5.29 -13.04
N ASP A 277 -18.09 -4.90 -11.92
CA ASP A 277 -18.01 -5.77 -10.75
C ASP A 277 -19.33 -5.78 -9.95
N SER A 278 -19.32 -6.40 -8.77
CA SER A 278 -20.51 -6.48 -7.90
C SER A 278 -20.97 -5.13 -7.31
N PHE A 279 -20.12 -4.11 -7.36
CA PHE A 279 -20.38 -2.76 -6.88
C PHE A 279 -20.76 -1.80 -8.01
N ASP A 280 -20.91 -2.32 -9.23
CA ASP A 280 -21.11 -1.57 -10.47
C ASP A 280 -19.88 -0.74 -10.90
N ASP A 281 -18.68 -1.05 -10.39
CA ASP A 281 -17.43 -0.39 -10.77
C ASP A 281 -16.92 -0.92 -12.12
N LEU A 282 -16.40 -0.03 -12.97
CA LEU A 282 -15.93 -0.40 -14.30
C LEU A 282 -14.47 -0.86 -14.25
N ILE A 283 -14.25 -2.14 -14.56
CA ILE A 283 -12.94 -2.78 -14.49
C ILE A 283 -12.44 -3.08 -15.89
N PHE A 284 -11.23 -2.63 -16.22
CA PHE A 284 -10.51 -3.05 -17.42
C PHE A 284 -9.44 -4.09 -17.08
N VAL A 285 -9.39 -5.14 -17.90
CA VAL A 285 -8.33 -6.16 -17.83
C VAL A 285 -7.73 -6.32 -19.23
N GLY A 286 -6.41 -6.30 -19.33
CA GLY A 286 -5.73 -6.44 -20.60
C GLY A 286 -4.31 -6.98 -20.47
N LEU A 287 -3.65 -7.14 -21.62
CA LEU A 287 -2.26 -7.53 -21.71
C LEU A 287 -1.39 -6.34 -22.09
N LEU A 288 -0.23 -6.25 -21.47
CA LEU A 288 0.82 -5.33 -21.84
C LEU A 288 2.00 -6.13 -22.41
N HIS A 289 2.35 -5.85 -23.65
CA HIS A 289 3.47 -6.51 -24.34
C HIS A 289 4.71 -5.64 -24.32
N ASN A 290 5.83 -6.21 -23.93
CA ASN A 290 7.13 -5.56 -24.08
C ASN A 290 7.74 -5.95 -25.43
N ASP A 291 7.50 -5.12 -26.45
CA ASP A 291 8.05 -5.31 -27.79
C ASP A 291 9.51 -4.77 -27.89
N GLY A 292 10.06 -4.23 -26.79
CA GLY A 292 11.40 -3.66 -26.72
C GLY A 292 12.49 -4.72 -26.51
N ASP A 293 13.75 -4.29 -26.55
CA ASP A 293 14.94 -5.16 -26.39
C ASP A 293 15.44 -5.24 -24.93
N ALA A 294 14.86 -4.45 -24.02
CA ALA A 294 15.19 -4.40 -22.59
C ALA A 294 13.95 -4.70 -21.72
N PRO A 295 14.13 -5.23 -20.49
CA PRO A 295 13.04 -5.38 -19.54
C PRO A 295 12.38 -4.03 -19.22
N ALA A 296 11.06 -4.02 -19.15
CA ALA A 296 10.27 -2.87 -18.71
C ALA A 296 9.95 -3.03 -17.21
N GLU A 297 10.16 -1.97 -16.44
CA GLU A 297 9.87 -1.92 -15.00
C GLU A 297 8.79 -0.87 -14.71
N SER A 298 8.04 -1.07 -13.62
CA SER A 298 6.96 -0.16 -13.17
C SER A 298 6.00 0.21 -14.30
N ALA A 299 5.60 -0.79 -15.09
CA ALA A 299 4.78 -0.55 -16.27
C ALA A 299 3.35 -0.17 -15.87
N SER A 300 2.85 0.94 -16.43
CA SER A 300 1.49 1.42 -16.21
C SER A 300 0.74 1.60 -17.53
N VAL A 301 -0.59 1.53 -17.44
CA VAL A 301 -1.51 1.73 -18.55
C VAL A 301 -2.54 2.76 -18.16
N THR A 302 -2.72 3.77 -19.00
CA THR A 302 -3.80 4.76 -18.90
C THR A 302 -4.86 4.43 -19.94
N ILE A 303 -6.10 4.26 -19.49
CA ILE A 303 -7.27 4.00 -20.33
C ILE A 303 -8.11 5.28 -20.40
N THR A 304 -8.36 5.77 -21.61
CA THR A 304 -9.27 6.89 -21.87
C THR A 304 -10.53 6.38 -22.58
N LEU A 305 -11.69 6.73 -22.02
CA LEU A 305 -13.01 6.41 -22.55
C LEU A 305 -13.57 7.58 -23.36
N TYR A 306 -14.22 7.27 -24.48
CA TYR A 306 -14.78 8.25 -25.41
C TYR A 306 -16.25 7.99 -25.69
N SER A 307 -17.03 9.07 -25.82
CA SER A 307 -18.41 9.05 -26.30
C SER A 307 -18.48 8.81 -27.81
N GLU A 308 -19.68 8.60 -28.35
CA GLU A 308 -19.92 8.48 -29.81
C GLU A 308 -19.47 9.75 -30.56
N ASP A 309 -19.59 10.92 -29.92
CA ASP A 309 -19.17 12.21 -30.49
C ASP A 309 -17.64 12.42 -30.41
N GLY A 310 -16.93 11.53 -29.71
CA GLY A 310 -15.48 11.55 -29.52
C GLY A 310 -15.01 12.38 -28.33
N ASP A 311 -15.92 12.82 -27.46
CA ASP A 311 -15.58 13.51 -26.22
C ASP A 311 -15.05 12.52 -25.18
N ILE A 312 -14.08 12.95 -24.37
CA ILE A 312 -13.57 12.13 -23.26
C ILE A 312 -14.66 12.03 -22.19
N VAL A 313 -14.98 10.80 -21.79
CA VAL A 313 -15.95 10.49 -20.73
C VAL A 313 -15.24 10.34 -19.40
N ALA A 314 -14.14 9.58 -19.37
CA ALA A 314 -13.29 9.38 -18.21
C ALA A 314 -11.90 8.92 -18.66
N THR A 315 -10.91 9.11 -17.80
CA THR A 315 -9.56 8.60 -17.98
C THR A 315 -9.08 8.07 -16.65
N GLU A 316 -8.55 6.85 -16.62
CA GLU A 316 -8.03 6.25 -15.41
C GLU A 316 -6.76 5.46 -15.70
N SER A 317 -5.90 5.28 -14.70
CA SER A 317 -4.65 4.55 -14.84
C SER A 317 -4.57 3.36 -13.91
N GLY A 318 -3.86 2.33 -14.34
CA GLY A 318 -3.52 1.19 -13.52
C GLY A 318 -2.16 0.63 -13.89
N SER A 319 -1.76 -0.41 -13.17
CA SER A 319 -0.42 -0.98 -13.27
C SER A 319 -0.46 -2.38 -13.88
N ALA A 320 0.64 -2.78 -14.51
CA ALA A 320 0.88 -4.19 -14.79
C ALA A 320 0.93 -4.96 -13.46
N LEU A 321 0.39 -6.19 -13.45
CA LEU A 321 0.41 -7.04 -12.26
C LEU A 321 1.81 -7.61 -11.97
N LEU A 322 2.73 -7.54 -12.93
CA LEU A 322 4.15 -7.83 -12.75
C LEU A 322 4.94 -6.53 -12.65
N GLY A 323 5.81 -6.43 -11.66
CA GLY A 323 6.72 -5.29 -11.49
C GLY A 323 7.80 -5.21 -12.57
N ARG A 324 8.07 -6.34 -13.25
CA ARG A 324 9.05 -6.44 -14.35
C ARG A 324 8.51 -7.29 -15.51
N ILE A 325 8.62 -6.77 -16.73
CA ILE A 325 8.22 -7.44 -17.97
C ILE A 325 9.47 -7.66 -18.84
N PRO A 326 10.00 -8.89 -18.95
CA PRO A 326 11.13 -9.17 -19.82
C PRO A 326 10.89 -8.77 -21.29
N ALA A 327 11.97 -8.52 -22.02
CA ALA A 327 11.91 -8.21 -23.45
C ALA A 327 11.26 -9.36 -24.23
N GLY A 328 10.21 -9.06 -25.00
CA GLY A 328 9.41 -10.02 -25.76
C GLY A 328 8.30 -10.73 -24.97
N ASP A 329 8.22 -10.50 -23.66
CA ASP A 329 7.19 -11.08 -22.79
C ASP A 329 6.00 -10.15 -22.61
N SER A 330 5.02 -10.59 -21.84
CA SER A 330 3.80 -9.84 -21.55
C SER A 330 3.41 -9.97 -20.10
N ALA A 331 2.73 -8.95 -19.58
CA ALA A 331 2.13 -8.97 -18.27
C ALA A 331 0.67 -8.52 -18.36
N PRO A 332 -0.26 -9.13 -17.61
CA PRO A 332 -1.60 -8.57 -17.50
C PRO A 332 -1.57 -7.26 -16.72
N PHE A 333 -2.55 -6.39 -16.98
CA PHE A 333 -2.80 -5.18 -16.21
C PHE A 333 -4.28 -5.10 -15.82
N LYS A 334 -4.57 -4.35 -14.77
CA LYS A 334 -5.93 -4.02 -14.34
C LYS A 334 -6.06 -2.51 -14.13
N VAL A 335 -7.16 -1.93 -14.59
CA VAL A 335 -7.50 -0.51 -14.36
C VAL A 335 -8.90 -0.43 -13.78
N ASP A 336 -9.02 0.20 -12.62
CA ASP A 336 -10.25 0.29 -11.85
C ASP A 336 -10.81 1.70 -11.89
N PHE A 337 -12.00 1.87 -12.47
CA PHE A 337 -12.74 3.13 -12.43
C PHE A 337 -13.66 3.10 -11.20
N TRP A 338 -13.17 3.61 -10.08
CA TRP A 338 -13.86 3.69 -8.80
C TRP A 338 -15.20 4.43 -8.86
N ASP A 339 -15.34 5.36 -9.80
CA ASP A 339 -16.63 5.95 -10.17
C ASP A 339 -17.02 5.48 -11.57
N ASN A 340 -18.09 4.70 -11.66
CA ASN A 340 -18.58 4.24 -12.96
C ASN A 340 -18.97 5.44 -13.85
N PRO A 341 -18.26 5.68 -14.96
CA PRO A 341 -18.44 6.87 -15.78
C PRO A 341 -19.69 6.80 -16.67
N GLY A 342 -20.41 5.69 -16.66
CA GLY A 342 -21.60 5.46 -17.47
C GLY A 342 -21.29 4.95 -18.87
N GLU A 343 -22.16 5.26 -19.84
CA GLU A 343 -22.04 4.76 -21.21
C GLU A 343 -20.88 5.42 -21.97
N PHE A 344 -20.06 4.60 -22.64
CA PHE A 344 -19.01 5.02 -23.58
C PHE A 344 -19.06 4.18 -24.88
N ASP A 345 -18.53 4.72 -25.98
CA ASP A 345 -18.55 4.08 -27.31
C ASP A 345 -17.20 3.42 -27.67
N ARG A 346 -16.10 4.05 -27.26
CA ARG A 346 -14.72 3.65 -27.58
C ARG A 346 -13.83 3.82 -26.36
N PHE A 347 -12.77 3.03 -26.29
CA PHE A 347 -11.64 3.30 -25.40
C PHE A 347 -10.31 3.29 -26.15
N GLU A 348 -9.30 3.93 -25.57
CA GLU A 348 -7.91 3.94 -26.01
C GLU A 348 -6.99 3.70 -24.81
N GLY A 349 -5.99 2.84 -24.99
CA GLY A 349 -5.00 2.54 -23.96
C GLY A 349 -3.60 3.00 -24.37
N ILE A 350 -2.92 3.71 -23.47
CA ILE A 350 -1.53 4.14 -23.63
C ILE A 350 -0.73 3.52 -22.49
N ALA A 351 0.43 2.96 -22.82
CA ALA A 351 1.30 2.34 -21.82
C ALA A 351 2.66 3.02 -21.73
N GLN A 352 3.22 3.00 -20.53
CA GLN A 352 4.54 3.54 -20.23
C GLN A 352 5.24 2.66 -19.19
N ALA A 353 6.57 2.73 -19.17
CA ALA A 353 7.42 2.07 -18.18
C ALA A 353 8.69 2.88 -17.96
N SER A 354 9.32 2.67 -16.81
CA SER A 354 10.67 3.15 -16.56
C SER A 354 11.71 2.17 -17.09
N GLY A 355 12.88 2.70 -17.47
CA GLY A 355 14.06 1.91 -17.79
C GLY A 355 14.70 1.32 -16.53
N SER A 356 15.37 0.17 -16.69
CA SER A 356 16.08 -0.53 -15.61
C SER A 356 17.04 0.41 -14.88
N GLY A 357 16.75 0.70 -13.61
CA GLY A 357 17.48 1.65 -12.78
C GLY A 357 16.79 1.86 -11.43
N GLY A 358 16.24 0.77 -10.87
CA GLY A 358 15.28 0.77 -9.77
C GLY A 358 15.65 1.65 -8.57
N TRP A 359 14.66 2.43 -8.16
CA TRP A 359 14.56 3.10 -6.85
C TRP A 359 14.31 2.11 -5.70
N TRP A 360 13.93 0.87 -6.00
CA TRP A 360 13.89 -0.23 -5.04
C TRP A 360 15.26 -0.89 -5.05
N GLY A 361 16.06 -0.72 -3.99
CA GLY A 361 17.42 -1.25 -3.88
C GLY A 361 17.55 -2.78 -3.78
N GLU A 362 16.56 -3.55 -4.24
CA GLU A 362 16.52 -5.01 -4.14
C GLU A 362 16.43 -5.64 -5.54
N GLU A 363 17.33 -6.58 -5.85
CA GLU A 363 17.44 -7.18 -7.17
C GLU A 363 16.24 -8.12 -7.47
N PRO A 364 15.65 -8.08 -8.68
CA PRO A 364 14.58 -9.00 -9.06
C PRO A 364 15.07 -10.45 -9.01
N TYR A 365 14.20 -11.36 -8.58
CA TYR A 365 14.53 -12.76 -8.34
C TYR A 365 13.73 -13.73 -9.23
N ASP A 366 14.40 -14.32 -10.21
CA ASP A 366 13.80 -15.26 -11.18
C ASP A 366 13.92 -16.75 -10.73
N GLY A 367 14.29 -17.01 -9.47
CA GLY A 367 14.58 -18.36 -8.97
C GLY A 367 13.35 -19.20 -8.58
N LEU A 368 12.15 -18.62 -8.53
CA LEU A 368 10.92 -19.34 -8.26
C LEU A 368 10.44 -20.12 -9.49
N VAL A 369 10.17 -21.40 -9.30
CA VAL A 369 9.72 -22.29 -10.38
C VAL A 369 8.48 -23.04 -9.92
N LEU A 370 7.44 -23.02 -10.77
CA LEU A 370 6.22 -23.80 -10.58
C LEU A 370 6.55 -25.29 -10.35
N SER A 371 6.17 -25.84 -9.19
CA SER A 371 6.38 -27.25 -8.83
C SER A 371 5.09 -28.06 -9.01
N ARG A 372 3.96 -27.56 -8.50
CA ARG A 372 2.64 -28.20 -8.55
C ARG A 372 1.55 -27.15 -8.71
N GLU A 373 0.43 -27.56 -9.30
CA GLU A 373 -0.76 -26.72 -9.44
C GLU A 373 -2.04 -27.56 -9.41
N ARG A 374 -3.13 -26.94 -8.97
CA ARG A 374 -4.47 -27.50 -9.02
C ARG A 374 -5.49 -26.39 -9.27
N VAL A 375 -6.18 -26.45 -10.40
CA VAL A 375 -7.38 -25.64 -10.64
C VAL A 375 -8.49 -26.15 -9.73
N ARG A 376 -9.14 -25.24 -8.99
CA ARG A 376 -10.35 -25.52 -8.21
C ARG A 376 -11.57 -25.36 -9.12
N ASP A 377 -12.69 -25.99 -8.77
CA ASP A 377 -13.87 -26.04 -9.65
C ASP A 377 -14.25 -24.65 -10.19
N GLU A 378 -14.46 -24.56 -11.51
CA GLU A 378 -14.76 -23.33 -12.23
C GLU A 378 -16.26 -23.00 -12.05
N GLU A 379 -16.57 -21.91 -11.34
CA GLU A 379 -17.84 -21.22 -11.57
C GLU A 379 -17.81 -20.60 -12.98
N GLU A 380 -18.97 -20.31 -13.59
CA GLU A 380 -18.99 -19.83 -15.00
C GLU A 380 -18.26 -18.48 -15.18
N ASP A 381 -18.07 -17.72 -14.10
CA ASP A 381 -17.53 -16.36 -14.02
C ASP A 381 -16.34 -16.20 -13.07
N GLU A 382 -15.82 -17.26 -12.45
CA GLU A 382 -14.65 -17.22 -11.56
C GLU A 382 -13.65 -18.33 -11.90
N PHE A 383 -12.36 -17.99 -11.87
CA PHE A 383 -11.27 -18.95 -12.00
C PHE A 383 -10.41 -18.94 -10.74
N SER A 384 -10.23 -20.12 -10.15
CA SER A 384 -9.43 -20.31 -8.93
C SER A 384 -8.38 -21.40 -9.13
N ILE A 385 -7.15 -21.15 -8.70
CA ILE A 385 -6.04 -22.09 -8.81
C ILE A 385 -5.13 -22.02 -7.58
N VAL A 386 -4.73 -23.19 -7.09
CA VAL A 386 -3.70 -23.32 -6.06
C VAL A 386 -2.39 -23.67 -6.74
N ILE A 387 -1.35 -22.92 -6.40
CA ILE A 387 -0.01 -23.05 -6.98
C ILE A 387 0.98 -23.31 -5.86
N GLU A 388 1.89 -24.24 -6.08
CA GLU A 388 3.12 -24.39 -5.31
C GLU A 388 4.31 -24.08 -6.24
N ALA A 389 5.24 -23.29 -5.73
CA ALA A 389 6.48 -22.94 -6.42
C ALA A 389 7.69 -23.25 -5.54
N GLU A 390 8.68 -23.93 -6.09
CA GLU A 390 9.96 -24.16 -5.42
C GLU A 390 10.91 -23.00 -5.70
N ASN A 391 11.59 -22.49 -4.67
CA ASN A 391 12.76 -21.66 -4.86
C ASN A 391 13.93 -22.55 -5.33
N ALA A 392 14.14 -22.62 -6.64
CA ALA A 392 15.18 -23.41 -7.27
C ALA A 392 16.54 -22.69 -7.36
N GLY A 393 16.61 -21.44 -6.89
CA GLY A 393 17.86 -20.67 -6.83
C GLY A 393 18.60 -20.85 -5.50
N ASP A 394 19.71 -20.13 -5.38
CA ASP A 394 20.65 -20.26 -4.25
C ASP A 394 20.52 -19.13 -3.21
N ALA A 395 19.60 -18.17 -3.41
CA ALA A 395 19.37 -17.03 -2.53
C ALA A 395 17.98 -17.08 -1.87
N LEU A 396 17.77 -16.23 -0.87
CA LEU A 396 16.45 -16.03 -0.26
C LEU A 396 15.57 -15.20 -1.19
N ALA A 397 14.36 -15.69 -1.43
CA ALA A 397 13.35 -15.00 -2.21
C ALA A 397 12.34 -14.37 -1.24
N GLY A 398 12.12 -13.06 -1.34
CA GLY A 398 11.10 -12.31 -0.62
C GLY A 398 10.08 -11.66 -1.58
N SER A 399 9.07 -10.99 -1.03
CA SER A 399 7.99 -10.34 -1.79
C SER A 399 7.37 -11.27 -2.84
N LEU A 400 7.13 -12.52 -2.41
CA LEU A 400 6.76 -13.64 -3.26
C LEU A 400 5.34 -13.42 -3.82
N GLN A 401 5.23 -13.11 -5.10
CA GLN A 401 3.97 -12.89 -5.81
C GLN A 401 3.82 -13.90 -6.96
N VAL A 402 2.58 -14.32 -7.20
CA VAL A 402 2.22 -15.04 -8.43
C VAL A 402 1.19 -14.23 -9.22
N VAL A 403 1.30 -14.28 -10.53
CA VAL A 403 0.35 -13.71 -11.48
C VAL A 403 -0.13 -14.82 -12.40
N VAL A 404 -1.45 -14.96 -12.51
CA VAL A 404 -2.11 -15.94 -13.37
C VAL A 404 -2.89 -15.20 -14.44
N THR A 405 -2.66 -15.57 -15.70
CA THR A 405 -3.41 -15.04 -16.85
C THR A 405 -4.17 -16.18 -17.51
N ALA A 406 -5.50 -16.06 -17.60
CA ALA A 406 -6.40 -17.06 -18.17
C ALA A 406 -6.84 -16.68 -19.58
N PHE A 407 -7.03 -17.69 -20.44
CA PHE A 407 -7.42 -17.56 -21.84
C PHE A 407 -8.58 -18.50 -22.17
N ASP A 408 -9.50 -18.03 -23.02
CA ASP A 408 -10.62 -18.82 -23.51
C ASP A 408 -10.21 -19.81 -24.63
N ALA A 409 -11.17 -20.60 -25.10
CA ALA A 409 -10.94 -21.62 -26.15
C ALA A 409 -10.52 -21.05 -27.52
N ASP A 410 -10.72 -19.76 -27.77
CA ASP A 410 -10.25 -19.07 -28.97
C ASP A 410 -8.83 -18.47 -28.77
N GLY A 411 -8.27 -18.60 -27.57
CA GLY A 411 -6.97 -18.07 -27.16
C GLY A 411 -7.03 -16.59 -26.78
N ALA A 412 -8.22 -16.05 -26.55
CA ALA A 412 -8.42 -14.66 -26.16
C ALA A 412 -8.36 -14.51 -24.64
N LEU A 413 -7.92 -13.36 -24.14
CA LEU A 413 -7.79 -13.09 -22.71
C LEU A 413 -9.15 -13.25 -22.00
N ALA A 414 -9.24 -14.19 -21.05
CA ALA A 414 -10.44 -14.46 -20.27
C ALA A 414 -10.44 -13.77 -18.90
N GLY A 415 -9.25 -13.53 -18.33
CA GLY A 415 -9.06 -12.83 -17.06
C GLY A 415 -7.63 -12.90 -16.57
N ALA A 416 -7.32 -12.14 -15.52
CA ALA A 416 -6.04 -12.22 -14.84
C ALA A 416 -6.19 -11.87 -13.36
N GLY A 417 -5.39 -12.51 -12.52
CA GLY A 417 -5.34 -12.27 -11.09
C GLY A 417 -3.94 -12.46 -10.55
N HIS A 418 -3.73 -11.97 -9.33
CA HIS A 418 -2.47 -12.12 -8.62
C HIS A 418 -2.75 -12.32 -7.14
N THR A 419 -1.78 -12.89 -6.44
CA THR A 419 -1.75 -12.92 -4.97
C THR A 419 -0.31 -12.99 -4.50
N TYR A 420 -0.10 -12.69 -3.23
CA TYR A 420 1.16 -12.94 -2.55
C TYR A 420 1.11 -14.31 -1.87
N SER A 421 2.27 -14.92 -1.73
CA SER A 421 2.40 -16.14 -0.92
C SER A 421 2.14 -15.80 0.54
N GLU A 422 1.49 -16.73 1.25
CA GLU A 422 1.27 -16.61 2.70
C GLU A 422 2.56 -16.62 3.52
N ARG A 423 3.67 -17.06 2.92
CA ARG A 423 5.01 -16.90 3.49
C ARG A 423 5.68 -15.69 2.90
N GLU A 424 6.41 -14.96 3.73
CA GLU A 424 7.13 -13.76 3.31
C GLU A 424 8.41 -14.10 2.53
N VAL A 425 9.13 -15.12 2.99
CA VAL A 425 10.45 -15.51 2.46
C VAL A 425 10.52 -17.01 2.21
N ALA A 426 11.16 -17.40 1.11
CA ALA A 426 11.48 -18.78 0.76
C ALA A 426 12.99 -18.94 0.55
N GLY A 427 13.63 -19.80 1.35
CA GLY A 427 15.03 -20.19 1.15
C GLY A 427 15.24 -21.20 0.01
N PRO A 428 16.49 -21.51 -0.33
CA PRO A 428 16.82 -22.50 -1.36
C PRO A 428 16.14 -23.86 -1.11
N ALA A 429 15.46 -24.38 -2.13
CA ALA A 429 14.63 -25.60 -2.12
C ALA A 429 13.37 -25.56 -1.22
N GLU A 430 13.01 -24.40 -0.65
CA GLU A 430 11.74 -24.21 0.02
C GLU A 430 10.63 -23.85 -0.97
N THR A 431 9.38 -24.24 -0.67
CA THR A 431 8.27 -24.21 -1.64
C THR A 431 7.15 -23.22 -1.31
N ALA A 432 7.12 -22.01 -1.86
CA ALA A 432 6.02 -21.05 -1.62
C ALA A 432 4.68 -21.55 -2.19
N THR A 433 3.57 -21.17 -1.56
CA THR A 433 2.21 -21.55 -1.99
C THR A 433 1.33 -20.35 -2.18
N PHE A 434 0.47 -20.41 -3.18
CA PHE A 434 -0.37 -19.30 -3.61
C PHE A 434 -1.79 -19.80 -3.88
N ASP A 435 -2.77 -19.03 -3.43
CA ASP A 435 -4.19 -19.27 -3.64
C ASP A 435 -4.77 -18.10 -4.45
N VAL A 436 -4.95 -18.30 -5.75
CA VAL A 436 -5.32 -17.24 -6.70
C VAL A 436 -6.78 -17.43 -7.10
N SER A 437 -7.59 -16.40 -6.92
CA SER A 437 -8.98 -16.36 -7.42
C SER A 437 -9.28 -15.03 -8.10
N PHE A 438 -9.91 -15.07 -9.27
CA PHE A 438 -10.32 -13.85 -9.99
C PHE A 438 -11.48 -14.11 -10.95
N GLY A 439 -12.24 -13.06 -11.24
CA GLY A 439 -13.34 -13.11 -12.19
C GLY A 439 -12.86 -13.29 -13.64
N VAL A 440 -13.61 -14.09 -14.41
CA VAL A 440 -13.35 -14.35 -15.83
C VAL A 440 -14.57 -14.00 -16.68
N ARG A 441 -14.33 -13.44 -17.88
CA ARG A 441 -15.42 -13.09 -18.80
C ARG A 441 -15.96 -14.27 -19.62
N ALA A 442 -15.23 -15.39 -19.61
CA ALA A 442 -15.50 -16.58 -20.40
C ALA A 442 -14.85 -17.81 -19.73
N PRO A 443 -15.36 -19.02 -20.01
CA PRO A 443 -14.74 -20.25 -19.52
C PRO A 443 -13.27 -20.37 -19.94
N VAL A 444 -12.43 -20.78 -18.99
CA VAL A 444 -10.98 -20.90 -19.18
C VAL A 444 -10.63 -22.19 -19.92
N ASP A 445 -9.83 -22.09 -20.98
CA ASP A 445 -9.28 -23.26 -21.71
C ASP A 445 -7.79 -23.44 -21.40
N THR A 446 -7.04 -22.34 -21.28
CA THR A 446 -5.61 -22.36 -20.94
C THR A 446 -5.24 -21.18 -20.04
N TYR A 447 -4.12 -21.28 -19.33
CA TYR A 447 -3.60 -20.21 -18.49
C TYR A 447 -2.06 -20.20 -18.49
N THR A 448 -1.48 -19.08 -18.07
CA THR A 448 -0.04 -18.92 -17.79
C THR A 448 0.18 -18.51 -16.35
N VAL A 449 1.26 -18.99 -15.75
CA VAL A 449 1.72 -18.64 -14.41
C VAL A 449 3.06 -17.91 -14.51
N GLN A 450 3.15 -16.74 -13.89
CA GLN A 450 4.37 -15.95 -13.77
C GLN A 450 4.61 -15.60 -12.30
N PHE A 451 5.86 -15.52 -11.88
CA PHE A 451 6.23 -15.13 -10.52
C PHE A 451 6.93 -13.78 -10.56
N ASP A 452 6.69 -12.96 -9.53
CA ASP A 452 7.48 -11.79 -9.22
C ASP A 452 7.99 -11.94 -7.79
N ALA A 453 9.29 -11.77 -7.60
CA ALA A 453 9.96 -11.93 -6.31
C ALA A 453 11.23 -11.10 -6.28
N ARG A 454 11.75 -10.86 -5.08
CA ARG A 454 12.98 -10.10 -4.85
C ARG A 454 14.00 -10.92 -4.09
N GLU A 455 15.27 -10.70 -4.39
CA GLU A 455 16.34 -11.26 -3.58
C GLU A 455 16.42 -10.44 -2.29
N VAL A 456 16.38 -11.12 -1.15
CA VAL A 456 16.44 -10.49 0.17
C VAL A 456 17.66 -11.01 0.94
N ASP A 457 18.22 -10.16 1.79
CA ASP A 457 19.28 -10.57 2.71
C ASP A 457 18.75 -11.54 3.77
N GLU A 458 19.65 -12.31 4.40
CA GLU A 458 19.32 -13.19 5.52
C GLU A 458 18.64 -12.39 6.64
N ARG A 459 17.35 -12.66 6.89
CA ARG A 459 16.65 -12.22 8.11
C ARG A 459 17.02 -13.16 9.25
N ASP A 460 17.30 -12.58 10.42
CA ASP A 460 17.37 -13.32 11.68
C ASP A 460 15.96 -13.82 12.03
N GLN A 461 15.55 -14.98 11.49
CA GLN A 461 14.30 -15.61 11.88
C GLN A 461 14.45 -16.28 13.25
N PRO A 462 13.51 -16.06 14.19
CA PRO A 462 13.53 -16.74 15.46
C PRO A 462 13.35 -18.25 15.28
N SER A 463 13.97 -19.02 16.18
CA SER A 463 13.86 -20.48 16.17
C SER A 463 12.51 -20.92 16.72
N VAL A 464 11.59 -21.31 15.84
CA VAL A 464 10.27 -21.87 16.18
C VAL A 464 10.11 -23.27 15.58
N GLU A 465 9.37 -24.14 16.25
CA GLU A 465 9.12 -25.51 15.76
C GLU A 465 7.67 -25.97 16.01
N ILE A 466 7.08 -26.71 15.07
CA ILE A 466 5.81 -27.41 15.29
C ILE A 466 6.13 -28.71 16.04
N THR A 467 5.69 -28.83 17.29
CA THR A 467 5.99 -29.98 18.16
C THR A 467 4.99 -31.12 18.01
N SER A 468 3.75 -30.77 17.64
CA SER A 468 2.65 -31.71 17.46
C SER A 468 1.67 -31.17 16.44
N MET A 469 1.12 -32.05 15.63
CA MET A 469 0.04 -31.75 14.69
C MET A 469 -0.83 -33.00 14.50
N ASP A 470 -2.13 -32.83 14.53
CA ASP A 470 -3.12 -33.88 14.30
C ASP A 470 -4.32 -33.30 13.55
N SER A 471 -5.18 -34.16 13.02
CA SER A 471 -6.33 -33.73 12.22
C SER A 471 -7.57 -34.56 12.49
N PHE A 472 -8.73 -33.95 12.33
CA PHE A 472 -10.01 -34.65 12.36
C PHE A 472 -10.97 -34.04 11.34
N ARG A 473 -12.04 -34.78 11.01
CA ARG A 473 -13.16 -34.24 10.26
C ARG A 473 -14.26 -33.81 11.21
N ASP A 474 -14.80 -32.63 10.98
CA ASP A 474 -15.88 -32.10 11.78
C ASP A 474 -17.25 -32.72 11.42
N GLY A 475 -18.34 -32.16 11.92
CA GLY A 475 -19.69 -32.64 11.63
C GLY A 475 -20.17 -32.44 10.19
N TRP A 476 -19.53 -31.52 9.45
CA TRP A 476 -19.81 -31.18 8.06
C TRP A 476 -18.93 -31.97 7.08
N GLY A 477 -17.83 -32.54 7.58
CA GLY A 477 -16.87 -33.32 6.82
C GLY A 477 -15.60 -32.53 6.48
N ASP A 478 -15.54 -31.28 6.92
CA ASP A 478 -14.42 -30.38 6.71
C ASP A 478 -13.22 -30.84 7.54
N LEU A 479 -12.03 -30.76 6.94
CA LEU A 479 -10.82 -31.25 7.55
C LEU A 479 -10.23 -30.15 8.44
N ILE A 480 -10.08 -30.47 9.72
CA ILE A 480 -9.55 -29.58 10.74
C ILE A 480 -8.16 -30.06 11.13
N TYR A 481 -7.21 -29.14 11.19
CA TYR A 481 -5.89 -29.38 11.77
C TYR A 481 -5.76 -28.65 13.09
N ILE A 482 -5.12 -29.32 14.05
CA ILE A 482 -4.75 -28.77 15.34
C ILE A 482 -3.30 -29.10 15.61
N GLY A 483 -2.62 -28.24 16.35
CA GLY A 483 -1.26 -28.50 16.73
C GLY A 483 -0.73 -27.51 17.74
N GLU A 484 0.58 -27.55 17.94
CA GLU A 484 1.29 -26.66 18.85
C GLU A 484 2.63 -26.24 18.25
N VAL A 485 2.92 -24.95 18.35
CA VAL A 485 4.19 -24.32 18.02
C VAL A 485 4.92 -24.04 19.32
N GLN A 486 6.22 -24.38 19.36
CA GLN A 486 7.13 -24.06 20.44
C GLN A 486 8.09 -22.95 19.99
N ASN A 487 8.16 -21.87 20.76
CA ASN A 487 9.23 -20.90 20.65
C ASN A 487 10.47 -21.46 21.34
N THR A 488 11.51 -21.76 20.55
CA THR A 488 12.80 -22.28 21.02
C THR A 488 13.90 -21.21 21.00
N SER A 489 13.55 -19.98 20.62
CA SER A 489 14.43 -18.83 20.66
C SER A 489 14.55 -18.27 22.09
N ASP A 490 15.47 -17.33 22.27
CA ASP A 490 15.70 -16.65 23.55
C ASP A 490 14.84 -15.37 23.71
N GLU A 491 14.01 -15.03 22.72
CA GLU A 491 13.17 -13.83 22.67
C GLU A 491 11.69 -14.20 22.47
N PRO A 492 10.74 -13.37 22.93
CA PRO A 492 9.34 -13.55 22.56
C PRO A 492 9.19 -13.46 21.03
N VAL A 493 8.25 -14.23 20.49
CA VAL A 493 7.93 -14.21 19.05
C VAL A 493 6.47 -13.85 18.84
N SER A 494 6.19 -13.17 17.74
CA SER A 494 4.86 -12.77 17.29
C SER A 494 4.62 -13.26 15.86
N TRP A 495 3.38 -13.11 15.39
CA TRP A 495 2.96 -13.48 14.03
C TRP A 495 3.36 -14.90 13.61
N ALA A 496 3.31 -15.85 14.56
CA ALA A 496 3.64 -17.23 14.31
C ALA A 496 2.61 -17.86 13.36
N THR A 497 2.96 -17.90 12.08
CA THR A 497 2.14 -18.32 10.96
C THR A 497 2.51 -19.75 10.57
N ILE A 498 1.54 -20.65 10.61
CA ILE A 498 1.65 -22.05 10.22
C ILE A 498 1.10 -22.19 8.81
N LEU A 499 1.95 -22.55 7.87
CA LEU A 499 1.57 -22.84 6.50
C LEU A 499 1.44 -24.34 6.32
N VAL A 500 0.27 -24.79 5.87
CA VAL A 500 -0.07 -26.19 5.68
C VAL A 500 -0.31 -26.47 4.21
N THR A 501 0.56 -27.30 3.64
CA THR A 501 0.39 -27.85 2.29
C THR A 501 -0.23 -29.23 2.36
N ILE A 502 -1.40 -29.40 1.75
CA ILE A 502 -2.18 -30.65 1.78
C ILE A 502 -2.07 -31.31 0.41
N SER A 503 -1.61 -32.56 0.41
CA SER A 503 -1.40 -33.38 -0.78
C SER A 503 -2.29 -34.61 -0.75
N GLY A 504 -2.72 -35.06 -1.93
CA GLY A 504 -3.48 -36.29 -2.06
C GLY A 504 -2.58 -37.53 -1.97
N PRO A 505 -3.17 -38.74 -1.94
CA PRO A 505 -2.40 -39.98 -1.83
C PRO A 505 -1.41 -40.22 -2.98
N GLY A 506 -1.60 -39.55 -4.13
CA GLY A 506 -0.71 -39.59 -5.29
C GLY A 506 0.37 -38.50 -5.32
N GLY A 507 0.39 -37.61 -4.31
CA GLY A 507 1.28 -36.44 -4.24
C GLY A 507 0.77 -35.21 -5.00
N GLU A 508 -0.44 -35.26 -5.56
CA GLU A 508 -1.10 -34.09 -6.13
C GLU A 508 -1.37 -33.02 -5.07
N LEU A 509 -1.20 -31.75 -5.42
CA LEU A 509 -1.54 -30.64 -4.52
C LEU A 509 -3.06 -30.57 -4.39
N LEU A 510 -3.57 -30.63 -3.16
CA LEU A 510 -5.01 -30.50 -2.89
C LEU A 510 -5.37 -29.10 -2.42
N ALA A 511 -4.62 -28.58 -1.45
CA ALA A 511 -4.84 -27.26 -0.86
C ALA A 511 -3.53 -26.72 -0.27
N ALA A 512 -3.45 -25.40 -0.15
CA ALA A 512 -2.46 -24.72 0.67
C ALA A 512 -3.20 -23.64 1.46
N LYS A 513 -2.95 -23.59 2.77
CA LYS A 513 -3.61 -22.69 3.70
C LYS A 513 -2.64 -22.26 4.78
N SER A 514 -2.89 -21.12 5.39
CA SER A 514 -2.22 -20.69 6.60
C SER A 514 -3.19 -20.54 7.77
N THR A 515 -2.64 -20.58 8.96
CA THR A 515 -3.29 -20.14 10.19
C THR A 515 -2.23 -19.54 11.11
N SER A 516 -2.65 -18.86 12.16
CA SER A 516 -1.76 -18.37 13.21
C SER A 516 -1.92 -19.20 14.47
N THR A 517 -0.97 -19.07 15.40
CA THR A 517 -1.19 -19.55 16.76
C THR A 517 -2.35 -18.80 17.43
N LEU A 518 -3.01 -19.45 18.39
CA LEU A 518 -4.07 -18.84 19.20
C LEU A 518 -3.53 -17.85 20.26
N LEU A 519 -2.21 -17.75 20.40
CA LEU A 519 -1.57 -16.64 21.12
C LEU A 519 -0.91 -15.74 20.09
N ASP A 520 -1.06 -14.43 20.27
CA ASP A 520 -0.44 -13.40 19.44
C ASP A 520 1.07 -13.33 19.74
N VAL A 521 1.44 -13.42 21.03
CA VAL A 521 2.84 -13.45 21.47
C VAL A 521 3.15 -14.75 22.20
N ILE A 522 4.20 -15.45 21.76
CA ILE A 522 4.70 -16.66 22.41
C ILE A 522 6.01 -16.33 23.16
N PRO A 523 6.00 -16.32 24.51
CA PRO A 523 7.21 -16.05 25.28
C PRO A 523 8.36 -17.02 24.95
N ALA A 524 9.60 -16.57 25.16
CA ALA A 524 10.79 -17.39 24.97
C ALA A 524 10.72 -18.71 25.76
N GLY A 525 10.89 -19.84 25.06
CA GLY A 525 10.80 -21.17 25.65
C GLY A 525 9.37 -21.64 25.95
N ASP A 526 8.34 -20.90 25.55
CA ASP A 526 6.94 -21.29 25.69
C ASP A 526 6.30 -21.77 24.37
N SER A 527 5.09 -22.31 24.45
CA SER A 527 4.35 -22.86 23.32
C SER A 527 2.96 -22.23 23.18
N ALA A 528 2.41 -22.27 21.98
CA ALA A 528 1.04 -21.87 21.68
C ALA A 528 0.38 -22.88 20.74
N PRO A 529 -0.89 -23.26 20.99
CA PRO A 529 -1.63 -24.11 20.06
C PRO A 529 -2.07 -23.33 18.82
N PHE A 530 -2.35 -24.04 17.74
CA PHE A 530 -3.04 -23.50 16.56
C PHE A 530 -4.24 -24.37 16.18
N TYR A 531 -5.17 -23.76 15.45
CA TYR A 531 -6.35 -24.40 14.91
C TYR A 531 -6.55 -23.90 13.46
N MET A 532 -6.70 -24.83 12.52
CA MET A 532 -6.93 -24.50 11.11
C MET A 532 -8.11 -25.29 10.57
N ASP A 533 -9.03 -24.58 9.93
CA ASP A 533 -10.16 -25.16 9.24
C ASP A 533 -9.95 -25.06 7.73
N THR A 534 -10.08 -26.19 7.02
CA THR A 534 -10.02 -26.21 5.56
C THR A 534 -11.45 -26.24 5.05
N TRP A 535 -12.00 -25.08 4.67
CA TRP A 535 -13.36 -24.96 4.11
C TRP A 535 -13.51 -25.56 2.69
N GLU A 536 -12.65 -26.54 2.35
CA GLU A 536 -12.51 -27.14 1.04
C GLU A 536 -12.80 -28.64 1.10
N GLU A 537 -13.40 -29.18 0.03
CA GLU A 537 -13.59 -30.62 -0.11
C GLU A 537 -12.25 -31.34 -0.34
N ILE A 538 -11.62 -31.77 0.75
CA ILE A 538 -10.39 -32.55 0.75
C ILE A 538 -10.74 -34.04 0.89
N PRO A 539 -10.41 -34.90 -0.09
CA PRO A 539 -10.70 -36.33 -0.03
C PRO A 539 -9.89 -37.05 1.07
N ASP A 540 -10.38 -38.22 1.52
CA ASP A 540 -9.68 -39.06 2.49
C ASP A 540 -8.35 -39.61 1.94
N GLY A 541 -7.36 -39.73 2.83
CA GLY A 541 -6.03 -40.28 2.54
C GLY A 541 -5.02 -39.20 2.13
N GLU A 542 -5.36 -37.96 2.41
CA GLU A 542 -4.50 -36.79 2.34
C GLU A 542 -3.29 -36.90 3.27
N GLU A 543 -2.21 -36.21 2.89
CA GLU A 543 -1.03 -35.98 3.71
C GLU A 543 -0.79 -34.47 3.79
N ALA A 544 -0.60 -33.95 5.00
CA ALA A 544 -0.25 -32.55 5.23
C ALA A 544 1.21 -32.41 5.66
N VAL A 545 1.86 -31.39 5.11
CA VAL A 545 3.15 -30.89 5.58
C VAL A 545 2.93 -29.47 6.07
N ALA A 546 3.32 -29.22 7.32
CA ALA A 546 3.25 -27.90 7.92
C ALA A 546 4.64 -27.33 8.18
N VAL A 547 4.80 -26.03 7.91
CA VAL A 547 5.97 -25.23 8.26
C VAL A 547 5.51 -24.02 9.06
N VAL A 548 6.36 -23.50 9.94
CA VAL A 548 6.05 -22.33 10.76
C VAL A 548 7.08 -21.23 10.50
N GLN A 549 6.61 -20.00 10.39
CA GLN A 549 7.40 -18.78 10.39
C GLN A 549 6.88 -17.86 11.50
N ALA A 550 7.76 -17.06 12.09
CA ALA A 550 7.42 -16.09 13.12
C ALA A 550 8.45 -14.97 13.07
N ASP A 551 8.13 -13.83 13.67
CA ASP A 551 9.08 -12.75 13.87
C ASP A 551 9.43 -12.59 15.36
N VAL A 552 10.54 -11.93 15.64
CA VAL A 552 10.84 -11.51 17.01
C VAL A 552 9.84 -10.41 17.38
N ALA A 553 9.15 -10.60 18.50
CA ALA A 553 8.13 -9.65 18.94
C ALA A 553 8.77 -8.29 19.24
N ASP A 554 8.30 -7.25 18.56
CA ASP A 554 8.80 -5.90 18.71
C ASP A 554 8.06 -5.14 19.82
N ASP A 555 8.40 -3.86 20.03
CA ASP A 555 7.75 -3.06 21.07
C ASP A 555 6.24 -2.86 20.80
N TRP A 556 5.80 -2.90 19.54
CA TRP A 556 4.39 -2.79 19.18
C TRP A 556 3.63 -4.04 19.62
N ASP A 557 4.15 -5.23 19.26
CA ASP A 557 3.59 -6.51 19.68
C ASP A 557 3.48 -6.64 21.20
N LEU A 558 4.57 -6.29 21.89
CA LEU A 558 4.66 -6.41 23.34
C LEU A 558 3.79 -5.40 24.08
N ASN A 559 3.50 -4.25 23.47
CA ASN A 559 2.57 -3.27 24.02
C ASN A 559 1.10 -3.63 23.71
N GLY A 560 0.82 -4.31 22.59
CA GLY A 560 -0.52 -4.76 22.21
C GLY A 560 -0.96 -6.04 22.93
N SER A 561 -0.03 -6.91 23.32
CA SER A 561 -0.31 -8.14 24.07
C SER A 561 -0.15 -7.98 25.58
N TYR A 562 -1.12 -8.49 26.33
CA TYR A 562 -1.14 -8.49 27.78
C TYR A 562 -1.39 -9.91 28.33
N GLN A 563 -0.42 -10.44 29.08
CA GLN A 563 -0.46 -11.83 29.56
C GLN A 563 -0.34 -11.96 31.10
N GLU A 564 -0.48 -10.87 31.87
CA GLU A 564 -0.38 -10.89 33.33
C GLU A 564 -1.66 -11.40 34.02
N PHE A 565 -2.02 -12.65 33.73
CA PHE A 565 -3.20 -13.33 34.24
C PHE A 565 -2.86 -14.59 35.04
N GLU A 566 -3.67 -14.89 36.06
CA GLU A 566 -3.58 -16.14 36.83
C GLU A 566 -4.92 -16.88 36.79
N VAL A 567 -4.93 -18.14 36.34
CA VAL A 567 -6.10 -19.03 36.46
C VAL A 567 -6.17 -19.58 37.89
N LEU A 568 -7.02 -18.98 38.72
CA LEU A 568 -7.13 -19.30 40.15
C LEU A 568 -7.74 -20.68 40.43
N GLN A 569 -8.67 -21.10 39.58
CA GLN A 569 -9.32 -22.40 39.66
C GLN A 569 -9.87 -22.80 38.30
N HIS A 570 -9.86 -24.10 38.02
CA HIS A 570 -10.44 -24.67 36.81
C HIS A 570 -10.86 -26.11 37.07
N ASN A 571 -11.92 -26.56 36.41
CA ASN A 571 -12.40 -27.93 36.48
C ASN A 571 -12.97 -28.37 35.12
N ARG A 572 -12.78 -29.65 34.78
CA ARG A 572 -13.50 -30.26 33.65
C ARG A 572 -15.00 -30.24 33.96
N VAL A 573 -15.79 -29.71 33.03
CA VAL A 573 -17.25 -29.70 33.09
C VAL A 573 -17.84 -30.73 32.13
N LYS A 574 -19.17 -30.90 32.16
CA LYS A 574 -19.82 -31.86 31.27
C LYS A 574 -19.69 -31.39 29.82
N ALA A 575 -19.18 -32.28 28.98
CA ALA A 575 -19.06 -32.12 27.54
C ALA A 575 -19.52 -33.39 26.83
N ASP A 576 -19.62 -33.33 25.50
CA ASP A 576 -19.84 -34.51 24.69
C ASP A 576 -18.58 -35.39 24.65
N PRO A 577 -18.68 -36.68 24.26
CA PRO A 577 -17.57 -37.64 24.40
C PRO A 577 -16.32 -37.29 23.59
N ASP A 578 -16.48 -36.51 22.54
CA ASP A 578 -15.51 -35.98 21.58
C ASP A 578 -15.10 -34.54 21.89
N GLU A 579 -15.44 -34.02 23.07
CA GLU A 579 -15.10 -32.66 23.48
C GLU A 579 -14.43 -32.65 24.86
N LEU A 580 -13.59 -31.64 25.07
CA LEU A 580 -13.15 -31.21 26.39
C LEU A 580 -13.74 -29.83 26.68
N ALA A 581 -14.40 -29.69 27.82
CA ALA A 581 -14.83 -28.38 28.32
C ALA A 581 -14.28 -28.13 29.73
N VAL A 582 -13.73 -26.94 29.93
CA VAL A 582 -13.14 -26.50 31.19
C VAL A 582 -13.75 -25.17 31.58
N ALA A 583 -14.24 -25.09 32.82
CA ALA A 583 -14.72 -23.84 33.40
C ALA A 583 -13.83 -23.44 34.57
N GLY A 584 -13.58 -22.14 34.70
CA GLY A 584 -12.68 -21.61 35.70
C GLY A 584 -12.91 -20.15 36.05
N VAL A 585 -11.97 -19.60 36.81
CA VAL A 585 -11.90 -18.17 37.13
C VAL A 585 -10.48 -17.72 36.86
N VAL A 586 -10.36 -16.67 36.03
CA VAL A 586 -9.11 -15.97 35.79
C VAL A 586 -9.08 -14.68 36.59
N LYS A 587 -7.88 -14.27 37.00
CA LYS A 587 -7.62 -13.00 37.66
C LYS A 587 -6.59 -12.21 36.88
N ASN A 588 -6.87 -10.94 36.64
CA ASN A 588 -5.83 -9.99 36.22
C ASN A 588 -4.90 -9.73 37.43
N VAL A 589 -3.64 -10.16 37.34
CA VAL A 589 -2.66 -10.01 38.43
C VAL A 589 -1.68 -8.87 38.22
N GLY A 590 -1.72 -8.23 37.05
CA GLY A 590 -0.92 -7.03 36.78
C GLY A 590 -1.56 -5.74 37.27
N ASP A 591 -1.09 -4.63 36.73
CA ASP A 591 -1.48 -3.27 37.10
C ASP A 591 -2.28 -2.51 36.02
N THR A 592 -2.43 -3.09 34.84
CA THR A 592 -3.17 -2.53 33.70
C THR A 592 -4.56 -3.16 33.59
N THR A 593 -5.58 -2.38 33.20
CA THR A 593 -6.88 -2.92 32.80
C THR A 593 -6.72 -3.56 31.43
N ALA A 594 -7.28 -4.75 31.25
CA ALA A 594 -7.17 -5.46 29.97
C ALA A 594 -8.54 -5.75 29.36
N GLU A 595 -8.61 -5.79 28.04
CA GLU A 595 -9.76 -6.14 27.23
C GLU A 595 -9.43 -7.24 26.21
N TRP A 596 -10.44 -7.68 25.45
CA TRP A 596 -10.31 -8.78 24.46
C TRP A 596 -9.69 -10.06 25.03
N ILE A 597 -9.96 -10.36 26.30
CA ILE A 597 -9.26 -11.42 27.04
C ILE A 597 -9.78 -12.80 26.65
N THR A 598 -8.91 -13.63 26.10
CA THR A 598 -9.16 -15.01 25.71
C THR A 598 -8.47 -16.01 26.65
N VAL A 599 -9.10 -17.16 26.85
CA VAL A 599 -8.50 -18.31 27.51
C VAL A 599 -8.24 -19.37 26.45
N VAL A 600 -6.96 -19.57 26.14
CA VAL A 600 -6.47 -20.55 25.17
C VAL A 600 -6.28 -21.89 25.88
N MET A 601 -6.81 -22.96 25.29
CA MET A 601 -6.70 -24.32 25.83
C MET A 601 -6.05 -25.27 24.84
N THR A 602 -4.97 -25.92 25.30
CA THR A 602 -4.34 -27.06 24.60
C THR A 602 -4.65 -28.35 25.36
N ALA A 603 -5.23 -29.35 24.70
CA ALA A 603 -5.53 -30.66 25.26
C ALA A 603 -4.52 -31.70 24.77
N TYR A 604 -4.02 -32.54 25.68
CA TYR A 604 -2.96 -33.52 25.39
C TYR A 604 -3.42 -34.95 25.61
N GLY A 605 -3.02 -35.85 24.71
CA GLY A 605 -3.16 -37.30 24.85
C GLY A 605 -2.20 -37.90 25.88
N ASP A 606 -2.33 -39.21 26.13
CA ASP A 606 -1.46 -39.94 27.07
C ASP A 606 0.03 -39.99 26.63
N ASP A 607 0.28 -39.79 25.34
CA ASP A 607 1.61 -39.73 24.71
C ASP A 607 2.18 -38.31 24.63
N GLY A 608 1.42 -37.30 25.07
CA GLY A 608 1.79 -35.89 25.02
C GLY A 608 1.49 -35.21 23.68
N ALA A 609 0.87 -35.90 22.72
CA ALA A 609 0.42 -35.26 21.47
C ALA A 609 -0.75 -34.32 21.74
N VAL A 610 -0.83 -33.23 20.98
CA VAL A 610 -2.00 -32.35 20.96
C VAL A 610 -3.18 -33.12 20.36
N VAL A 611 -4.27 -33.18 21.12
CA VAL A 611 -5.51 -33.84 20.71
C VAL A 611 -6.70 -32.88 20.69
N GLY A 612 -6.52 -31.62 21.11
CA GLY A 612 -7.51 -30.56 20.97
C GLY A 612 -6.89 -29.19 21.21
N ALA A 613 -7.38 -28.18 20.49
CA ALA A 613 -6.95 -26.79 20.60
C ALA A 613 -8.15 -25.87 20.39
N GLY A 614 -8.14 -24.71 21.04
CA GLY A 614 -9.15 -23.68 20.86
C GLY A 614 -9.17 -22.70 22.02
N GLU A 615 -10.05 -21.71 21.94
CA GLU A 615 -10.08 -20.59 22.86
C GLU A 615 -11.51 -20.16 23.17
N ALA A 616 -11.66 -19.34 24.21
CA ALA A 616 -12.91 -18.67 24.51
C ALA A 616 -12.66 -17.38 25.27
N TYR A 617 -13.47 -16.36 24.99
CA TYR A 617 -13.50 -15.14 25.79
C TYR A 617 -13.95 -15.40 27.22
N ILE A 618 -13.45 -14.58 28.14
CA ILE A 618 -13.96 -14.51 29.51
C ILE A 618 -15.33 -13.82 29.56
N GLU A 619 -16.06 -13.93 30.67
CA GLU A 619 -17.43 -13.38 30.77
C GLU A 619 -17.48 -11.86 31.06
N ILE A 620 -16.35 -11.23 31.33
CA ILE A 620 -16.23 -9.80 31.62
C ILE A 620 -15.19 -9.26 30.66
N ASP A 621 -15.65 -8.62 29.59
CA ASP A 621 -14.82 -8.23 28.45
C ASP A 621 -13.64 -7.32 28.84
N GLU A 622 -13.86 -6.39 29.79
CA GLU A 622 -12.83 -5.50 30.34
C GLU A 622 -12.55 -5.83 31.82
N LEU A 623 -11.34 -6.29 32.14
CA LEU A 623 -10.95 -6.77 33.45
C LEU A 623 -9.87 -5.89 34.08
N ALA A 624 -10.28 -4.99 34.97
CA ALA A 624 -9.36 -4.14 35.72
C ALA A 624 -8.40 -4.94 36.63
N ALA A 625 -7.24 -4.35 36.88
CA ALA A 625 -6.19 -4.90 37.75
C ALA A 625 -6.73 -5.45 39.08
N GLY A 626 -6.40 -6.72 39.38
CA GLY A 626 -6.80 -7.41 40.59
C GLY A 626 -8.23 -7.98 40.61
N LEU A 627 -9.03 -7.76 39.56
CA LEU A 627 -10.38 -8.33 39.44
C LEU A 627 -10.35 -9.73 38.82
N GLU A 628 -11.46 -10.44 38.99
CA GLU A 628 -11.64 -11.83 38.60
C GLU A 628 -12.81 -11.94 37.62
N SER A 629 -12.67 -12.81 36.61
CA SER A 629 -13.71 -13.12 35.64
C SER A 629 -13.87 -14.64 35.48
N PRO A 630 -15.10 -15.17 35.44
CA PRO A 630 -15.31 -16.55 35.07
C PRO A 630 -15.10 -16.77 33.57
N PHE A 631 -14.74 -18.00 33.20
CA PHE A 631 -14.64 -18.43 31.81
C PHE A 631 -15.15 -19.86 31.63
N THR A 632 -15.53 -20.21 30.41
CA THR A 632 -15.72 -21.60 29.97
C THR A 632 -15.19 -21.77 28.56
N VAL A 633 -14.18 -22.62 28.40
CA VAL A 633 -13.59 -22.96 27.10
C VAL A 633 -13.95 -24.40 26.72
N ARG A 634 -14.20 -24.64 25.43
CA ARG A 634 -14.60 -25.94 24.88
C ARG A 634 -13.82 -26.19 23.59
N VAL A 635 -13.25 -27.38 23.46
CA VAL A 635 -12.53 -27.81 22.26
C VAL A 635 -12.99 -29.20 21.84
N THR A 636 -12.99 -29.44 20.55
CA THR A 636 -13.18 -30.77 19.96
C THR A 636 -11.89 -31.57 20.09
N LEU A 637 -12.01 -32.89 20.24
CA LEU A 637 -10.91 -33.79 20.48
C LEU A 637 -10.73 -34.81 19.35
N THR A 638 -9.50 -34.97 18.85
CA THR A 638 -9.11 -36.08 17.96
C THR A 638 -9.06 -37.42 18.71
N ALA A 639 -8.68 -37.36 19.99
CA ALA A 639 -8.57 -38.50 20.89
C ALA A 639 -8.82 -38.09 22.36
N PRO A 640 -9.09 -39.04 23.28
CA PRO A 640 -9.34 -38.70 24.68
C PRO A 640 -8.18 -37.93 25.32
N ALA A 641 -8.48 -36.75 25.88
CA ALA A 641 -7.49 -35.90 26.56
C ALA A 641 -7.10 -36.44 27.96
N ALA A 642 -5.84 -36.79 28.12
CA ALA A 642 -5.21 -37.15 29.38
C ALA A 642 -4.96 -35.92 30.26
N ASP A 643 -4.49 -34.82 29.66
CA ASP A 643 -4.21 -33.56 30.33
C ASP A 643 -4.63 -32.34 29.48
N TYR A 644 -4.55 -31.14 30.05
CA TYR A 644 -4.73 -29.89 29.33
C TYR A 644 -3.93 -28.75 29.97
N ARG A 645 -3.56 -27.76 29.16
CA ARG A 645 -2.94 -26.50 29.55
C ARG A 645 -3.90 -25.35 29.27
N LEU A 646 -3.90 -24.35 30.13
CA LEU A 646 -4.61 -23.08 29.93
C LEU A 646 -3.60 -21.95 29.89
N GLN A 647 -3.71 -21.11 28.87
CA GLN A 647 -3.01 -19.83 28.73
C GLN A 647 -4.06 -18.73 28.60
N VAL A 648 -3.68 -17.50 28.91
CA VAL A 648 -4.58 -16.35 28.88
C VAL A 648 -3.83 -15.17 28.30
N GLU A 649 -4.45 -14.53 27.33
CA GLU A 649 -3.95 -13.32 26.68
C GLU A 649 -5.12 -12.35 26.54
N GLY A 650 -4.81 -11.06 26.43
CA GLY A 650 -5.72 -10.00 26.05
C GLY A 650 -4.90 -8.80 25.63
N SER A 651 -5.53 -7.63 25.55
CA SER A 651 -4.86 -6.37 25.21
C SER A 651 -5.03 -5.36 26.33
N PRO A 652 -4.09 -4.41 26.54
CA PRO A 652 -4.33 -3.27 27.41
C PRO A 652 -5.55 -2.47 26.94
N ALA A 653 -6.41 -2.06 27.87
CA ALA A 653 -7.53 -1.16 27.57
C ALA A 653 -7.07 0.31 27.65
N ASP A 654 -7.58 1.14 26.73
CA ASP A 654 -7.25 2.57 26.61
C ASP A 654 -7.75 3.47 27.77
#